data_AF-A0A2V3JJR0-F1
#
_entry.id   AF-A0A2V3JJR0-F1
#
_cell.length_a   1.000
_cell.length_b   1.000
_cell.length_c   1.000
_cell.angle_alpha   90.00
_cell.angle_beta   90.00
_cell.angle_gamma   90.00
#
_symmetry.space_group_name_H-M   'P 1'
#
loop_
_entity.id
_entity.type
_entity.pdbx_description
1 polymer ?
#
loop_
_entity_poly.entity_id
_entity_poly.type
_entity_poly.pdbx_seq_one_letter_code
_entity_poly.pdbx_strand_id
1 'polypeptide(L)'
;MINNPKELTKFRDVLLLSQTGSLLHNLGKATRRFFEWQINRDMGSAPRFKYQHILHLIGTDYFDFTNDLPNLCIDLQETENQNILDSKTVNALTKRSFSLPGPFDDRSYRPGDMIEYLGQGKLEDDKSLYGSSGRYIIRIFPNGSRLTHLMNRAHRGASGGEKQDIYAVGQTDSNHLYRATPFGWESRAPTLIGIDDHKQEIEKIIQNHLGSASTPLDFDNFANKLLRPHLEAIIADTQHPLNDVTVWDIGHSGMAFLLTQAIGLMAQGRSIDHDELANMETENTLFWRVLSIRLDGLRYLEGASSLADLRVRYRLLQESMDRVRSALEGMPVAIEVYRDENGSFYIFPDLPDEHSLTRSVWKVLQSKLAVDGVALTWSLSGQLVNHPKDAGKYIGEYICKQINNESELPDSHDLVAYTTPWWTATKKEICVVCGIRPQGYGADQIQNYLRNPKHYSDKAELRKLCCFCMDRRRGVAERWVNRGLQDSTVWIDEVADEAGRVALVVGQFNLQNWGMWYPKKIDGAALTVETHLKIQNVGDTLENGDGVAIRRQGSHYFEWDMEKKVLVGRTKVDSIPKFKQEKFPSLNKAVDTIECEGTDYRIVLCEPHGKTINQEHTIIGFQFLAENEHALVTVGQRAARKIEDLFLWGNDSKWFAVTGCLNVYECPDFDELAESQSFARIRRVWETTRYFWQDILPTDQEAEISESVCGRELDRDTPGPHRLEISGGMIPKKPNDTPGPYHAYTLSLGNTKLSVVWDPKNQRFTTAHNLKYLAESTRLGIDVEGWLKTRDGQKIEIEEPTGYGSQNKIWGMIRIDADAVKPIPDSTYTPAIPILAEPRTFMALVPADKALDVVAAINEKYEREMGKVRNRLPLHMGVVFAPYKTPLRAVMDAGRRMLKQKASAEGAVSWEVTEKECFDADAGSLPEALRNDPHFAAYVRLELELIRGGRSAVWHVPLRMGDGSTPDCWYPYVFVKHDRDGNPPDGRKRMFEAPCPWNENKPTRLVHAEDLRCRYVDENGNKKAGDTIYFTPATVDFQWLDTSGRRFEIAYDNNGGRLKIPRRPYLPNEFETLQKIWGTLSDHLTSTQIHAFREMIGTKREEWGISEESRGESETFRQFCRDAITNIEWKKCNGKYPWKRDAGISKHDWLDAWADYAVRGWLDDTIELYMQIMKEKPKYEKERSP
;
A
#
# COMPACT_ATOMS: atom_id res chain seq x y z
N MET A 1 40.84 19.88 -5.68
CA MET A 1 40.30 18.67 -6.35
C MET A 1 40.14 17.56 -5.33
N ILE A 2 38.94 16.98 -5.24
CA ILE A 2 38.67 15.82 -4.38
C ILE A 2 38.98 14.55 -5.18
N ASN A 3 40.16 13.97 -4.95
CA ASN A 3 40.64 12.81 -5.72
C ASN A 3 40.47 11.46 -5.01
N ASN A 4 40.08 11.45 -3.73
CA ASN A 4 39.90 10.22 -2.96
C ASN A 4 38.96 10.43 -1.74
N PRO A 5 38.43 9.34 -1.15
CA PRO A 5 37.53 9.38 0.00
C PRO A 5 38.11 10.05 1.24
N LYS A 6 39.43 9.96 1.49
CA LYS A 6 40.04 10.62 2.66
C LYS A 6 39.92 12.13 2.56
N GLU A 7 40.05 12.69 1.35
CA GLU A 7 39.83 14.12 1.11
C GLU A 7 38.34 14.49 1.32
N LEU A 8 37.39 13.66 0.85
CA LEU A 8 35.96 13.85 1.17
C LEU A 8 35.68 13.81 2.66
N THR A 9 36.30 12.87 3.39
CA THR A 9 36.11 12.75 4.83
C THR A 9 36.57 14.00 5.58
N LYS A 10 37.58 14.74 5.09
CA LYS A 10 37.96 16.05 5.67
C LYS A 10 36.84 17.09 5.59
N PHE A 11 36.01 16.99 4.56
CA PHE A 11 34.85 17.87 4.34
C PHE A 11 33.53 17.23 4.76
N ARG A 12 33.56 16.08 5.46
CA ARG A 12 32.35 15.33 5.80
C ARG A 12 31.33 16.18 6.52
N ASP A 13 31.73 16.84 7.60
CA ASP A 13 30.77 17.57 8.44
C ASP A 13 30.16 18.77 7.70
N VAL A 14 30.92 19.44 6.82
CA VAL A 14 30.41 20.56 6.02
C VAL A 14 29.51 20.09 4.86
N LEU A 15 29.77 18.91 4.30
CA LEU A 15 28.89 18.27 3.32
C LEU A 15 27.58 17.84 3.97
N LEU A 16 27.61 17.28 5.18
CA LEU A 16 26.40 16.93 5.94
C LEU A 16 25.57 18.17 6.31
N LEU A 17 26.19 19.32 6.57
CA LEU A 17 25.48 20.59 6.76
C LEU A 17 24.83 21.09 5.47
N SER A 18 25.51 20.96 4.33
CA SER A 18 24.95 21.26 3.01
C SER A 18 23.76 20.36 2.70
N GLN A 19 23.91 19.06 2.97
CA GLN A 19 22.88 18.04 2.84
C GLN A 19 21.66 18.36 3.73
N THR A 20 21.89 18.80 4.97
CA THR A 20 20.83 19.19 5.91
C THR A 20 20.03 20.39 5.42
N GLY A 21 20.72 21.45 4.97
CA GLY A 21 20.04 22.62 4.40
C GLY A 21 19.23 22.26 3.16
N SER A 22 19.76 21.38 2.30
CA SER A 22 19.07 20.90 1.11
C SER A 22 17.86 20.00 1.44
N LEU A 23 17.95 19.12 2.43
CA LEU A 23 16.79 18.33 2.89
C LEU A 23 15.65 19.24 3.37
N LEU A 24 16.00 20.34 4.04
CA LEU A 24 15.07 21.31 4.63
C LEU A 24 14.66 22.45 3.66
N HIS A 25 15.03 22.41 2.38
CA HIS A 25 14.82 23.56 1.48
C HIS A 25 13.35 24.00 1.30
N ASN A 26 12.40 23.11 1.59
CA ASN A 26 10.96 23.40 1.58
C ASN A 26 10.35 23.48 2.99
N LEU A 27 11.15 23.73 4.03
CA LEU A 27 10.70 23.80 5.42
C LEU A 27 9.53 24.77 5.63
N GLY A 28 9.42 25.84 4.84
CA GLY A 28 8.31 26.78 4.97
C GLY A 28 6.95 26.21 4.60
N LYS A 29 6.92 25.09 3.87
CA LYS A 29 5.68 24.32 3.62
C LYS A 29 5.22 23.55 4.86
N ALA A 30 6.10 23.29 5.82
CA ALA A 30 5.75 22.67 7.10
C ALA A 30 5.22 23.71 8.11
N THR A 31 4.31 24.58 7.65
CA THR A 31 3.71 25.62 8.47
C THR A 31 2.23 25.74 8.16
N ARG A 32 1.39 25.94 9.17
CA ARG A 32 -0.05 26.18 8.95
C ARG A 32 -0.32 27.32 7.96
N ARG A 33 0.49 28.39 8.00
CA ARG A 33 0.36 29.56 7.11
C ARG A 33 0.49 29.19 5.62
N PHE A 34 1.34 28.23 5.27
CA PHE A 34 1.44 27.73 3.90
C PHE A 34 0.10 27.18 3.39
N PHE A 35 -0.57 26.37 4.21
CA PHE A 35 -1.85 25.76 3.87
C PHE A 35 -2.97 26.78 3.81
N GLU A 36 -3.04 27.69 4.78
CA GLU A 36 -4.01 28.80 4.76
C GLU A 36 -3.83 29.68 3.52
N TRP A 37 -2.58 29.99 3.15
CA TRP A 37 -2.30 30.69 1.90
C TRP A 37 -2.77 29.90 0.70
N GLN A 38 -2.41 28.62 0.60
CA GLN A 38 -2.70 27.82 -0.58
C GLN A 38 -4.22 27.62 -0.79
N ILE A 39 -4.97 27.36 0.28
CA ILE A 39 -6.43 27.20 0.24
C ILE A 39 -7.12 28.52 -0.12
N ASN A 40 -6.68 29.64 0.49
CA ASN A 40 -7.34 30.93 0.28
C ASN A 40 -6.90 31.63 -1.02
N ARG A 41 -5.77 31.22 -1.64
CA ARG A 41 -5.22 31.85 -2.86
C ARG A 41 -6.23 31.79 -4.00
N ASP A 42 -6.90 30.66 -4.14
CA ASP A 42 -7.89 30.42 -5.18
C ASP A 42 -9.21 31.16 -4.92
N MET A 43 -9.41 31.69 -3.70
CA MET A 43 -10.57 32.51 -3.31
C MET A 43 -10.32 34.03 -3.43
N GLY A 44 -9.14 34.46 -3.90
CA GLY A 44 -8.81 35.88 -4.12
C GLY A 44 -8.64 36.71 -2.84
N SER A 45 -8.62 36.08 -1.67
CA SER A 45 -8.56 36.73 -0.34
C SER A 45 -7.32 36.33 0.47
N ALA A 46 -6.27 35.80 -0.17
CA ALA A 46 -5.16 35.19 0.54
C ALA A 46 -4.13 36.19 1.09
N PRO A 47 -3.60 35.93 2.31
CA PRO A 47 -2.40 36.59 2.83
C PRO A 47 -1.19 36.30 1.91
N ARG A 48 -0.25 37.22 1.67
CA ARG A 48 0.86 36.96 0.73
C ARG A 48 1.97 36.15 1.40
N PHE A 49 1.75 34.85 1.65
CA PHE A 49 2.76 34.02 2.31
C PHE A 49 3.91 33.62 1.38
N LYS A 50 5.14 33.88 1.82
CA LYS A 50 6.38 33.57 1.12
C LYS A 50 7.10 32.41 1.78
N TYR A 51 6.64 31.19 1.50
CA TYR A 51 7.18 29.96 2.12
C TYR A 51 8.67 29.69 1.86
N GLN A 52 9.27 30.35 0.87
CA GLN A 52 10.71 30.27 0.61
C GLN A 52 11.52 31.21 1.52
N HIS A 53 10.89 32.23 2.12
CA HIS A 53 11.55 33.33 2.81
C HIS A 53 11.29 33.36 4.32
N ILE A 54 11.29 32.19 4.95
CA ILE A 54 10.89 32.02 6.35
C ILE A 54 11.98 32.38 7.36
N LEU A 55 13.22 32.62 6.90
CA LEU A 55 14.37 32.98 7.74
C LEU A 55 14.70 34.46 7.69
N HIS A 56 14.13 35.21 6.74
CA HIS A 56 14.38 36.63 6.46
C HIS A 56 15.84 36.96 6.17
N LEU A 57 16.62 36.00 5.65
CA LEU A 57 18.05 36.20 5.37
C LEU A 57 18.28 37.21 4.23
N ILE A 58 17.37 37.31 3.27
CA ILE A 58 17.49 38.31 2.18
C ILE A 58 17.53 39.73 2.74
N GLY A 59 16.69 40.03 3.73
CA GLY A 59 16.64 41.37 4.33
C GLY A 59 17.90 41.74 5.10
N THR A 60 18.69 40.76 5.55
CA THR A 60 19.96 40.99 6.26
C THR A 60 21.17 40.98 5.32
N ASP A 61 21.14 40.15 4.29
CA ASP A 61 22.30 39.90 3.44
C ASP A 61 22.34 40.77 2.18
N TYR A 62 21.22 41.35 1.75
CA TYR A 62 21.14 42.16 0.53
C TYR A 62 21.17 43.67 0.83
N PHE A 63 22.20 44.35 0.33
CA PHE A 63 22.55 45.72 0.72
C PHE A 63 21.51 46.78 0.34
N ASP A 64 20.78 46.60 -0.77
CA ASP A 64 19.81 47.58 -1.28
C ASP A 64 18.39 47.00 -1.40
N PHE A 65 18.07 46.01 -0.56
CA PHE A 65 16.81 45.27 -0.57
C PHE A 65 15.55 46.15 -0.55
N THR A 66 15.58 47.23 0.23
CA THR A 66 14.44 48.13 0.40
C THR A 66 14.15 48.96 -0.84
N ASN A 67 15.16 49.27 -1.67
CA ASN A 67 14.99 50.09 -2.87
C ASN A 67 14.88 49.25 -4.16
N ASP A 68 15.68 48.18 -4.27
CA ASP A 68 15.77 47.35 -5.47
C ASP A 68 14.66 46.30 -5.56
N LEU A 69 14.13 45.87 -4.41
CA LEU A 69 13.12 44.82 -4.31
C LEU A 69 11.92 45.28 -3.45
N PRO A 70 11.31 46.44 -3.73
CA PRO A 70 10.34 47.08 -2.84
C PRO A 70 9.11 46.18 -2.59
N ASN A 71 8.65 45.45 -3.60
CA ASN A 71 7.52 44.53 -3.46
C ASN A 71 7.84 43.33 -2.57
N LEU A 72 9.03 42.73 -2.71
CA LEU A 72 9.45 41.65 -1.81
C LEU A 72 9.69 42.18 -0.40
N CYS A 73 10.23 43.40 -0.27
CA CYS A 73 10.40 44.05 1.03
C CYS A 73 9.07 44.26 1.75
N ILE A 74 8.05 44.74 1.04
CA ILE A 74 6.68 44.87 1.54
C ILE A 74 6.15 43.49 1.96
N ASP A 75 6.20 42.49 1.06
CA ASP A 75 5.69 41.15 1.34
C ASP A 75 6.36 40.53 2.59
N LEU A 76 7.69 40.64 2.75
CA LEU A 76 8.40 40.10 3.91
C LEU A 76 8.11 40.86 5.22
N GLN A 77 7.72 42.14 5.14
CA GLN A 77 7.33 42.94 6.29
C GLN A 77 5.87 42.70 6.73
N GLU A 78 5.05 42.06 5.90
CA GLU A 78 3.69 41.69 6.29
C GLU A 78 3.71 40.77 7.51
N THR A 79 2.75 40.97 8.42
CA THR A 79 2.66 40.21 9.67
C THR A 79 2.57 38.70 9.45
N GLU A 80 2.04 38.29 8.30
CA GLU A 80 1.88 36.90 7.85
C GLU A 80 3.20 36.23 7.49
N ASN A 81 4.23 37.01 7.17
CA ASN A 81 5.58 36.51 6.90
C ASN A 81 6.51 36.69 8.10
N GLN A 82 6.12 37.40 9.16
CA GLN A 82 6.96 37.60 10.34
C GLN A 82 6.83 36.46 11.36
N ASN A 83 7.93 36.17 12.06
CA ASN A 83 8.00 35.22 13.19
C ASN A 83 7.46 33.81 12.85
N ILE A 84 7.80 33.29 11.67
CA ILE A 84 7.34 31.96 11.21
C ILE A 84 7.93 30.84 12.06
N LEU A 85 9.25 30.89 12.25
CA LEU A 85 10.01 29.94 13.04
C LEU A 85 10.40 30.57 14.39
N ASP A 86 10.57 29.73 15.40
CA ASP A 86 11.15 30.13 16.67
C ASP A 86 12.55 30.71 16.45
N SER A 87 12.87 31.79 17.18
CA SER A 87 14.14 32.49 17.06
C SER A 87 15.35 31.58 17.28
N LYS A 88 15.27 30.54 18.11
CA LYS A 88 16.34 29.55 18.30
C LYS A 88 16.52 28.67 17.07
N THR A 89 15.43 28.30 16.40
CA THR A 89 15.46 27.57 15.12
C THR A 89 16.15 28.41 14.05
N VAL A 90 15.74 29.67 13.90
CA VAL A 90 16.37 30.61 12.96
C VAL A 90 17.86 30.73 13.28
N ASN A 91 18.21 30.93 14.55
CA ASN A 91 19.62 30.99 14.98
C ASN A 91 20.40 29.70 14.63
N ALA A 92 19.81 28.52 14.83
CA ALA A 92 20.44 27.24 14.51
C ALA A 92 20.72 27.08 13.00
N LEU A 93 19.81 27.56 12.14
CA LEU A 93 19.93 27.48 10.68
C LEU A 93 20.87 28.54 10.08
N THR A 94 21.11 29.64 10.79
CA THR A 94 21.80 30.83 10.26
C THR A 94 23.15 31.11 10.89
N LYS A 95 23.44 30.64 12.10
CA LYS A 95 24.72 30.93 12.77
C LYS A 95 25.82 29.94 12.43
N ARG A 96 25.49 28.71 12.04
CA ARG A 96 26.47 27.68 11.72
C ARG A 96 26.98 27.86 10.29
N SER A 97 28.09 28.57 10.15
CA SER A 97 28.72 28.80 8.85
C SER A 97 29.73 27.69 8.50
N PHE A 98 29.89 27.41 7.21
CA PHE A 98 30.85 26.45 6.69
C PHE A 98 31.40 26.89 5.34
N SER A 99 32.50 26.29 4.88
CA SER A 99 33.08 26.54 3.55
C SER A 99 33.32 25.20 2.87
N LEU A 100 33.04 25.15 1.57
CA LEU A 100 33.31 23.99 0.74
C LEU A 100 34.56 24.21 -0.12
N PRO A 101 35.20 23.13 -0.61
CA PRO A 101 36.22 23.23 -1.63
C PRO A 101 35.70 23.86 -2.92
N GLY A 102 36.64 24.36 -3.73
CA GLY A 102 36.34 24.77 -5.10
C GLY A 102 35.62 23.66 -5.88
N PRO A 103 34.58 24.02 -6.68
CA PRO A 103 34.21 25.38 -7.04
C PRO A 103 33.11 26.00 -6.14
N PHE A 104 32.98 25.58 -4.88
CA PHE A 104 32.03 26.18 -3.92
C PHE A 104 32.76 26.90 -2.78
N ASP A 105 33.93 27.44 -3.09
CA ASP A 105 34.79 28.22 -2.19
C ASP A 105 34.60 29.74 -2.35
N ASP A 106 33.58 30.16 -3.10
CA ASP A 106 33.22 31.57 -3.34
C ASP A 106 32.76 32.31 -2.09
N ARG A 107 32.27 31.58 -1.07
CA ARG A 107 31.85 32.18 0.20
C ARG A 107 31.76 31.16 1.33
N SER A 108 31.47 31.67 2.53
CA SER A 108 30.94 30.84 3.60
C SER A 108 29.42 30.70 3.47
N TYR A 109 28.93 29.48 3.63
CA TYR A 109 27.54 29.07 3.52
C TYR A 109 26.94 28.76 4.91
N ARG A 110 25.63 28.80 5.01
CA ARG A 110 24.83 28.39 6.18
C ARG A 110 23.78 27.37 5.74
N PRO A 111 23.34 26.41 6.57
CA PRO A 111 22.23 25.51 6.21
C PRO A 111 20.98 26.26 5.73
N GLY A 112 20.68 27.42 6.32
CA GLY A 112 19.57 28.28 5.91
C GLY A 112 19.69 28.89 4.50
N ASP A 113 20.88 28.95 3.91
CA ASP A 113 21.07 29.50 2.56
C ASP A 113 20.36 28.64 1.50
N MET A 114 20.32 27.33 1.70
CA MET A 114 19.64 26.39 0.81
C MET A 114 18.11 26.42 0.96
N ILE A 115 17.61 27.11 1.99
CA ILE A 115 16.18 27.32 2.24
C ILE A 115 15.76 28.68 1.65
N GLU A 116 16.42 29.76 2.06
CA GLU A 116 15.98 31.13 1.74
C GLU A 116 16.19 31.53 0.27
N TYR A 117 17.30 31.12 -0.34
CA TYR A 117 17.70 31.61 -1.65
C TYR A 117 17.20 30.74 -2.82
N LEU A 118 16.29 29.81 -2.52
CA LEU A 118 15.63 28.99 -3.52
C LEU A 118 14.57 29.79 -4.30
N GLY A 119 14.43 29.53 -5.60
CA GLY A 119 13.24 29.94 -6.36
C GLY A 119 13.17 31.42 -6.72
N GLN A 120 14.27 32.16 -6.52
CA GLN A 120 14.38 33.59 -6.75
C GLN A 120 14.33 34.02 -8.23
N GLY A 121 13.79 33.16 -9.12
CA GLY A 121 13.63 33.39 -10.55
C GLY A 121 12.26 33.94 -10.96
N LYS A 122 11.32 34.19 -10.03
CA LYS A 122 10.02 34.84 -10.29
C LYS A 122 9.43 35.53 -9.04
N LEU A 123 9.77 36.79 -8.80
CA LEU A 123 8.87 37.74 -8.13
C LEU A 123 7.87 38.13 -9.21
N GLU A 124 6.60 37.84 -8.95
CA GLU A 124 5.54 37.80 -9.96
C GLU A 124 5.36 39.12 -10.75
N ASP A 125 5.96 40.23 -10.31
CA ASP A 125 5.77 41.58 -10.89
C ASP A 125 7.01 42.30 -11.45
N ASP A 126 8.24 41.80 -11.26
CA ASP A 126 9.46 42.58 -11.65
C ASP A 126 10.34 41.88 -12.71
N LYS A 127 9.95 42.01 -13.98
CA LYS A 127 10.68 41.48 -15.15
C LYS A 127 12.15 41.96 -15.26
N SER A 128 12.59 42.98 -14.52
CA SER A 128 13.95 43.55 -14.61
C SER A 128 15.04 42.70 -13.90
N LEU A 129 14.63 41.81 -12.99
CA LEU A 129 15.51 40.88 -12.27
C LEU A 129 15.67 39.53 -12.99
N TYR A 130 14.80 39.25 -13.97
CA TYR A 130 14.57 37.92 -14.56
C TYR A 130 15.15 37.70 -15.97
N GLY A 131 15.92 38.65 -16.49
CA GLY A 131 16.46 38.60 -17.86
C GLY A 131 17.64 37.66 -18.09
N SER A 132 18.18 36.99 -17.06
CA SER A 132 19.33 36.08 -17.21
C SER A 132 19.28 34.97 -16.16
N SER A 133 19.17 33.74 -16.65
CA SER A 133 19.36 32.45 -15.96
C SER A 133 20.32 32.56 -14.76
N GLY A 134 19.84 32.25 -13.55
CA GLY A 134 20.67 32.05 -12.35
C GLY A 134 21.52 33.23 -11.84
N ARG A 135 21.50 34.40 -12.48
CA ARG A 135 22.33 35.57 -12.09
C ARG A 135 21.78 36.40 -10.94
N TYR A 136 20.52 36.20 -10.56
CA TYR A 136 19.91 36.91 -9.43
C TYR A 136 20.71 36.73 -8.13
N ILE A 137 21.27 35.53 -7.91
CA ILE A 137 22.05 35.23 -6.71
C ILE A 137 23.33 36.07 -6.61
N ILE A 138 23.89 36.51 -7.75
CA ILE A 138 25.05 37.40 -7.83
C ILE A 138 24.68 38.83 -7.44
N ARG A 139 23.40 39.22 -7.63
CA ARG A 139 22.90 40.51 -7.12
C ARG A 139 22.86 40.47 -5.59
N ILE A 140 22.33 39.39 -4.99
CA ILE A 140 22.34 39.23 -3.53
C ILE A 140 23.77 39.15 -2.99
N PHE A 141 24.60 38.35 -3.63
CA PHE A 141 25.97 38.10 -3.21
C PHE A 141 26.93 38.56 -4.31
N PRO A 142 27.49 39.78 -4.22
CA PRO A 142 28.41 40.30 -5.24
C PRO A 142 29.62 39.41 -5.54
N ASN A 143 30.02 38.57 -4.56
CA ASN A 143 31.10 37.60 -4.69
C ASN A 143 30.64 36.20 -5.16
N GLY A 144 29.34 36.00 -5.43
CA GLY A 144 28.74 34.74 -5.88
C GLY A 144 28.20 33.83 -4.76
N SER A 145 27.34 32.88 -5.14
CA SER A 145 26.89 31.76 -4.30
C SER A 145 26.52 30.54 -5.16
N ARG A 146 27.54 29.81 -5.61
CA ARG A 146 27.45 28.71 -6.57
C ARG A 146 26.66 27.51 -6.05
N LEU A 147 26.75 27.19 -4.76
CA LEU A 147 25.98 26.07 -4.18
C LEU A 147 24.47 26.37 -4.14
N THR A 148 24.08 27.61 -3.80
CA THR A 148 22.67 28.00 -3.77
C THR A 148 22.09 28.13 -5.18
N HIS A 149 22.89 28.58 -6.16
CA HIS A 149 22.52 28.50 -7.57
C HIS A 149 22.22 27.04 -7.96
N LEU A 150 23.13 26.11 -7.66
CA LEU A 150 22.96 24.69 -7.98
C LEU A 150 21.73 24.06 -7.30
N MET A 151 21.34 24.58 -6.14
CA MET A 151 20.13 24.13 -5.44
C MET A 151 18.85 24.39 -6.26
N ASN A 152 18.80 25.42 -7.11
CA ASN A 152 17.66 25.64 -8.00
C ASN A 152 17.51 24.49 -9.01
N ARG A 153 18.61 24.01 -9.58
CA ARG A 153 18.60 22.84 -10.48
C ARG A 153 18.22 21.56 -9.77
N ALA A 154 18.75 21.34 -8.56
CA ALA A 154 18.41 20.16 -7.76
C ALA A 154 16.93 20.16 -7.38
N HIS A 155 16.41 21.33 -6.98
CA HIS A 155 14.99 21.53 -6.70
C HIS A 155 14.14 21.26 -7.94
N ARG A 156 14.51 21.75 -9.13
CA ARG A 156 13.76 21.50 -10.39
C ARG A 156 13.58 20.00 -10.69
N GLY A 157 14.61 19.18 -10.42
CA GLY A 157 14.51 17.72 -10.60
C GLY A 157 13.70 17.01 -9.51
N ALA A 158 13.66 17.58 -8.31
CA ALA A 158 12.88 17.09 -7.17
C ALA A 158 11.41 17.53 -7.17
N SER A 159 11.17 18.73 -7.71
CA SER A 159 9.93 19.50 -7.67
C SER A 159 9.85 20.35 -8.94
N GLY A 160 8.85 20.09 -9.77
CA GLY A 160 8.63 20.74 -11.05
C GLY A 160 8.00 19.80 -12.06
N GLY A 161 8.53 18.57 -12.20
CA GLY A 161 7.98 17.57 -13.11
C GLY A 161 6.61 17.02 -12.68
N GLU A 162 6.31 17.06 -11.38
CA GLU A 162 5.09 16.52 -10.79
C GLU A 162 3.86 17.40 -10.95
N LYS A 163 4.06 18.69 -11.24
CA LYS A 163 2.96 19.68 -11.37
C LYS A 163 2.74 20.13 -12.81
N GLN A 164 3.67 19.79 -13.70
CA GLN A 164 3.73 20.35 -15.03
C GLN A 164 2.50 19.98 -15.85
N ASP A 165 1.78 21.01 -16.24
CA ASP A 165 0.63 20.93 -17.13
C ASP A 165 -0.50 20.03 -16.63
N ILE A 166 -0.54 19.63 -15.34
CA ILE A 166 -1.63 18.81 -14.80
C ILE A 166 -2.82 19.69 -14.44
N TYR A 167 -4.02 19.24 -14.81
CA TYR A 167 -5.25 19.82 -14.28
C TYR A 167 -5.32 19.57 -12.77
N ALA A 168 -5.28 20.63 -11.96
CA ALA A 168 -5.22 20.52 -10.51
C ALA A 168 -6.36 21.30 -9.84
N VAL A 169 -6.90 20.76 -8.75
CA VAL A 169 -8.01 21.35 -8.00
C VAL A 169 -7.65 21.45 -6.54
N GLY A 170 -7.74 22.65 -5.95
CA GLY A 170 -7.47 22.88 -4.53
C GLY A 170 -8.48 22.23 -3.60
N GLN A 171 -7.99 21.68 -2.49
CA GLN A 171 -8.83 21.30 -1.36
C GLN A 171 -9.46 22.55 -0.72
N THR A 172 -10.77 22.51 -0.44
CA THR A 172 -11.52 23.67 0.04
C THR A 172 -11.81 23.64 1.54
N ASP A 173 -11.79 22.47 2.19
CA ASP A 173 -12.03 22.34 3.63
C ASP A 173 -10.71 22.37 4.42
N SER A 174 -10.41 23.52 5.02
CA SER A 174 -9.23 23.72 5.84
C SER A 174 -9.21 22.88 7.13
N ASN A 175 -10.35 22.33 7.57
CA ASN A 175 -10.40 21.45 8.74
C ASN A 175 -10.05 20.00 8.40
N HIS A 176 -10.07 19.66 7.11
CA HIS A 176 -10.14 18.30 6.62
C HIS A 176 -9.23 18.15 5.40
N LEU A 177 -7.93 18.08 5.64
CA LEU A 177 -6.93 17.83 4.61
C LEU A 177 -6.79 16.35 4.28
N TYR A 178 -6.46 16.08 3.02
CA TYR A 178 -6.27 14.76 2.46
C TYR A 178 -4.93 14.66 1.74
N ARG A 179 -4.30 13.49 1.89
CA ARG A 179 -3.08 13.09 1.19
C ARG A 179 -3.41 11.93 0.26
N ALA A 180 -3.19 12.14 -1.03
CA ALA A 180 -3.33 11.12 -2.04
C ALA A 180 -2.14 10.14 -2.05
N THR A 181 -2.36 8.96 -2.61
CA THR A 181 -1.30 8.11 -3.11
C THR A 181 -1.11 8.37 -4.62
N PRO A 182 0.02 7.96 -5.22
CA PRO A 182 0.18 7.97 -6.67
C PRO A 182 -0.84 7.08 -7.43
N PHE A 183 -1.67 6.33 -6.70
CA PHE A 183 -2.71 5.44 -7.23
C PHE A 183 -4.13 6.00 -7.01
N GLY A 184 -4.26 7.19 -6.42
CA GLY A 184 -5.53 7.93 -6.28
C GLY A 184 -6.33 7.66 -5.02
N TRP A 185 -5.83 6.81 -4.13
CA TRP A 185 -6.42 6.61 -2.81
C TRP A 185 -6.02 7.74 -1.87
N GLU A 186 -6.97 8.31 -1.12
CA GLU A 186 -6.69 9.37 -0.17
C GLU A 186 -6.88 8.95 1.28
N SER A 187 -5.99 9.45 2.13
CA SER A 187 -6.04 9.30 3.58
C SER A 187 -6.06 10.68 4.24
N ARG A 188 -6.59 10.77 5.46
CA ARG A 188 -6.56 12.01 6.24
C ARG A 188 -5.11 12.46 6.43
N ALA A 189 -4.83 13.70 6.04
CA ALA A 189 -3.60 14.41 6.40
C ALA A 189 -3.78 15.11 7.76
N PRO A 190 -2.69 15.52 8.43
CA PRO A 190 -2.80 16.33 9.65
C PRO A 190 -3.65 17.58 9.43
N THR A 191 -4.45 17.93 10.43
CA THR A 191 -5.20 19.20 10.44
C THR A 191 -4.24 20.39 10.50
N LEU A 192 -4.72 21.61 10.31
CA LEU A 192 -3.89 22.82 10.48
C LEU A 192 -3.21 22.90 11.85
N ILE A 193 -3.89 22.44 12.91
CA ILE A 193 -3.31 22.35 14.26
C ILE A 193 -2.24 21.24 14.30
N GLY A 194 -2.54 20.06 13.76
CA GLY A 194 -1.56 18.98 13.68
C GLY A 194 -0.30 19.36 12.90
N ILE A 195 -0.42 20.19 11.87
CA ILE A 195 0.73 20.75 11.13
C ILE A 195 1.60 21.61 12.06
N ASP A 196 1.01 22.44 12.93
CA ASP A 196 1.76 23.22 13.91
C ASP A 196 2.42 22.32 14.97
N ASP A 197 1.79 21.23 15.37
CA ASP A 197 2.39 20.24 16.28
C ASP A 197 3.62 19.57 15.62
N HIS A 198 3.50 19.14 14.37
CA HIS A 198 4.65 18.61 13.60
C HIS A 198 5.74 19.67 13.43
N LYS A 199 5.38 20.93 13.14
CA LYS A 199 6.32 22.04 13.04
C LYS A 199 7.11 22.21 14.33
N GLN A 200 6.45 22.26 15.48
CA GLN A 200 7.12 22.43 16.78
C GLN A 200 8.16 21.34 17.02
N GLU A 201 7.85 20.09 16.68
CA GLU A 201 8.78 18.99 16.88
C GLU A 201 9.94 19.01 15.86
N ILE A 202 9.67 19.38 14.60
CA ILE A 202 10.73 19.66 13.61
C ILE A 202 11.68 20.75 14.13
N GLU A 203 11.14 21.85 14.66
CA GLU A 203 11.93 22.95 15.21
C GLU A 203 12.80 22.51 16.39
N LYS A 204 12.24 21.73 17.31
CA LYS A 204 12.99 21.15 18.43
C LYS A 204 14.12 20.23 17.96
N ILE A 205 13.87 19.39 16.95
CA ILE A 205 14.90 18.52 16.36
C ILE A 205 16.04 19.37 15.75
N ILE A 206 15.69 20.42 14.98
CA ILE A 206 16.64 21.38 14.40
C ILE A 206 17.46 22.06 15.51
N GLN A 207 16.80 22.59 16.54
CA GLN A 207 17.47 23.28 17.65
C GLN A 207 18.47 22.36 18.37
N ASN A 208 18.08 21.11 18.64
CA ASN A 208 18.92 20.14 19.35
C ASN A 208 20.15 19.69 18.55
N HIS A 209 20.03 19.56 17.23
CA HIS A 209 21.09 18.97 16.39
C HIS A 209 21.92 20.02 15.63
N LEU A 210 21.37 21.20 15.36
CA LEU A 210 22.05 22.28 14.63
C LEU A 210 22.38 23.49 15.52
N GLY A 211 21.79 23.61 16.72
CA GLY A 211 22.01 24.74 17.61
C GLY A 211 23.40 24.82 18.24
N SER A 212 24.15 23.71 18.28
CA SER A 212 25.54 23.66 18.76
C SER A 212 26.53 23.49 17.59
N ALA A 213 27.49 24.41 17.48
CA ALA A 213 28.53 24.34 16.45
C ALA A 213 29.59 23.25 16.73
N SER A 214 29.71 22.78 17.97
CA SER A 214 30.78 21.85 18.40
C SER A 214 30.40 20.37 18.30
N THR A 215 29.12 20.04 18.05
CA THR A 215 28.65 18.65 18.00
C THR A 215 28.67 18.13 16.54
N PRO A 216 29.37 17.02 16.25
CA PRO A 216 29.28 16.35 14.96
C PRO A 216 27.84 15.93 14.67
N LEU A 217 27.38 16.12 13.44
CA LEU A 217 26.01 15.77 13.06
C LEU A 217 25.92 14.27 12.77
N ASP A 218 25.12 13.56 13.58
CA ASP A 218 24.61 12.24 13.22
C ASP A 218 23.42 12.41 12.26
N PHE A 219 23.74 12.45 10.97
CA PHE A 219 22.75 12.74 9.93
C PHE A 219 21.67 11.65 9.83
N ASP A 220 22.00 10.37 10.03
CA ASP A 220 21.02 9.29 9.94
C ASP A 220 19.98 9.41 11.06
N ASN A 221 20.45 9.63 12.30
CA ASN A 221 19.54 9.88 13.41
C ASN A 221 18.69 11.14 13.20
N PHE A 222 19.33 12.25 12.79
CA PHE A 222 18.65 13.51 12.54
C PHE A 222 17.59 13.42 11.43
N ALA A 223 17.96 12.91 10.24
CA ALA A 223 17.10 12.91 9.06
C ALA A 223 16.10 11.74 9.07
N ASN A 224 16.58 10.50 9.20
CA ASN A 224 15.75 9.32 8.96
C ASN A 224 14.94 8.88 10.17
N LYS A 225 15.47 9.04 11.39
CA LYS A 225 14.76 8.61 12.61
C LYS A 225 13.90 9.71 13.20
N LEU A 226 14.41 10.94 13.25
CA LEU A 226 13.73 12.05 13.92
C LEU A 226 12.90 12.92 12.96
N LEU A 227 13.45 13.41 11.84
CA LEU A 227 12.71 14.34 10.97
C LEU A 227 11.71 13.66 10.03
N ARG A 228 12.08 12.52 9.43
CA ARG A 228 11.29 11.82 8.41
C ARG A 228 9.82 11.61 8.83
N PRO A 229 9.49 11.11 10.04
CA PRO A 229 8.09 10.90 10.43
C PRO A 229 7.23 12.17 10.39
N HIS A 230 7.81 13.34 10.71
CA HIS A 230 7.09 14.61 10.68
C HIS A 230 7.00 15.19 9.27
N LEU A 231 8.05 15.08 8.45
CA LEU A 231 8.06 15.61 7.09
C LEU A 231 7.25 14.75 6.10
N GLU A 232 7.10 13.44 6.34
CA GLU A 232 6.24 12.54 5.57
C GLU A 232 4.75 12.71 5.92
N ALA A 233 4.44 13.21 7.12
CA ALA A 233 3.07 13.50 7.52
C ALA A 233 2.49 14.72 6.77
N ILE A 234 3.34 15.67 6.37
CA ILE A 234 2.94 16.95 5.78
C ILE A 234 2.99 16.87 4.25
N ILE A 235 1.86 17.11 3.58
CA ILE A 235 1.79 17.21 2.11
C ILE A 235 2.49 18.47 1.59
N ALA A 236 3.11 18.40 0.42
CA ALA A 236 3.85 19.52 -0.16
C ALA A 236 2.98 20.46 -1.03
N ASP A 237 1.72 20.09 -1.25
CA ASP A 237 0.73 20.80 -2.05
C ASP A 237 -0.68 20.36 -1.63
N THR A 238 -1.65 21.27 -1.54
CA THR A 238 -3.05 20.95 -1.21
C THR A 238 -3.90 20.58 -2.42
N GLN A 239 -3.43 20.77 -3.65
CA GLN A 239 -4.24 20.52 -4.85
C GLN A 239 -4.23 19.03 -5.22
N HIS A 240 -5.37 18.47 -5.59
CA HIS A 240 -5.46 17.16 -6.24
C HIS A 240 -4.95 17.27 -7.69
N PRO A 241 -4.17 16.30 -8.21
CA PRO A 241 -3.60 15.12 -7.57
C PRO A 241 -2.18 15.39 -7.02
N LEU A 242 -1.79 16.66 -6.83
CA LEU A 242 -0.44 17.07 -6.42
C LEU A 242 -0.16 16.80 -4.93
N ASN A 243 -1.21 16.57 -4.15
CA ASN A 243 -1.19 16.22 -2.72
C ASN A 243 -0.70 14.79 -2.42
N ASP A 244 -0.14 14.08 -3.40
CA ASP A 244 0.46 12.74 -3.25
C ASP A 244 1.95 12.74 -2.85
N VAL A 245 2.58 13.91 -2.95
CA VAL A 245 3.98 14.18 -2.60
C VAL A 245 4.04 14.94 -1.27
N THR A 246 4.91 14.49 -0.38
CA THR A 246 5.13 15.07 0.95
C THR A 246 6.32 16.03 0.96
N VAL A 247 6.47 16.82 2.03
CA VAL A 247 7.63 17.72 2.20
C VAL A 247 8.93 16.90 2.23
N TRP A 248 8.90 15.71 2.83
CA TRP A 248 10.04 14.78 2.84
C TRP A 248 10.47 14.34 1.43
N ASP A 249 9.52 14.00 0.55
CA ASP A 249 9.83 13.48 -0.78
C ASP A 249 10.60 14.47 -1.64
N ILE A 250 10.14 15.72 -1.61
CA ILE A 250 10.81 16.81 -2.32
C ILE A 250 12.17 17.09 -1.66
N GLY A 251 12.20 17.19 -0.33
CA GLY A 251 13.42 17.42 0.44
C GLY A 251 14.52 16.40 0.14
N HIS A 252 14.19 15.11 0.26
CA HIS A 252 15.10 14.00 0.04
C HIS A 252 15.61 13.93 -1.40
N SER A 253 14.73 14.14 -2.39
CA SER A 253 15.11 14.14 -3.81
C SER A 253 16.03 15.32 -4.14
N GLY A 254 15.70 16.52 -3.64
CA GLY A 254 16.52 17.72 -3.83
C GLY A 254 17.90 17.59 -3.19
N MET A 255 17.94 17.03 -1.98
CA MET A 255 19.16 16.68 -1.26
C MET A 255 20.04 15.71 -2.05
N ALA A 256 19.47 14.63 -2.58
CA ALA A 256 20.20 13.64 -3.36
C ALA A 256 20.83 14.26 -4.62
N PHE A 257 20.08 15.09 -5.36
CA PHE A 257 20.58 15.75 -6.56
C PHE A 257 21.64 16.81 -6.27
N LEU A 258 21.44 17.66 -5.27
CA LEU A 258 22.40 18.71 -4.93
C LEU A 258 23.74 18.12 -4.51
N LEU A 259 23.71 17.20 -3.53
CA LEU A 259 24.92 16.67 -2.91
C LEU A 259 25.80 15.98 -3.95
N THR A 260 25.21 15.11 -4.75
CA THR A 260 25.93 14.29 -5.74
C THR A 260 26.46 15.15 -6.89
N GLN A 261 25.71 16.16 -7.32
CA GLN A 261 26.18 17.10 -8.34
C GLN A 261 27.33 17.97 -7.82
N ALA A 262 27.21 18.50 -6.60
CA ALA A 262 28.27 19.29 -5.98
C ALA A 262 29.57 18.47 -5.86
N ILE A 263 29.49 17.22 -5.40
CA ILE A 263 30.65 16.34 -5.30
C ILE A 263 31.27 16.06 -6.66
N GLY A 264 30.45 15.83 -7.69
CA GLY A 264 30.94 15.67 -9.07
C GLY A 264 31.79 16.86 -9.52
N LEU A 265 31.29 18.08 -9.34
CA LEU A 265 31.99 19.31 -9.70
C LEU A 265 33.28 19.52 -8.87
N MET A 266 33.24 19.29 -7.55
CA MET A 266 34.44 19.37 -6.70
C MET A 266 35.51 18.32 -7.03
N ALA A 267 35.08 17.13 -7.46
CA ALA A 267 35.96 16.03 -7.83
C ALA A 267 36.63 16.28 -9.20
N GLN A 268 35.88 16.80 -10.18
CA GLN A 268 36.42 17.18 -11.49
C GLN A 268 37.43 18.33 -11.41
N GLY A 269 37.34 19.18 -10.37
CA GLY A 269 38.33 20.22 -10.11
C GLY A 269 38.34 21.36 -11.12
N ARG A 270 37.31 21.43 -11.97
CA ARG A 270 37.07 22.50 -12.91
C ARG A 270 36.53 23.71 -12.15
N SER A 271 37.10 24.89 -12.40
CA SER A 271 36.47 26.14 -11.98
C SER A 271 35.19 26.31 -12.78
N ILE A 272 34.07 26.51 -12.08
CA ILE A 272 32.78 26.86 -12.69
C ILE A 272 32.35 28.20 -12.11
N ASP A 273 31.89 29.10 -12.98
CA ASP A 273 31.26 30.35 -12.58
C ASP A 273 29.74 30.27 -12.76
N HIS A 274 29.05 31.36 -12.44
CA HIS A 274 27.59 31.41 -12.55
C HIS A 274 27.07 31.45 -13.99
N ASP A 275 27.84 31.97 -14.94
CA ASP A 275 27.45 31.98 -16.36
C ASP A 275 27.51 30.56 -16.92
N GLU A 276 28.56 29.82 -16.55
CA GLU A 276 28.69 28.42 -16.91
C GLU A 276 27.62 27.56 -16.25
N LEU A 277 27.32 27.74 -14.95
CA LEU A 277 26.20 27.04 -14.30
C LEU A 277 24.86 27.36 -14.99
N ALA A 278 24.59 28.62 -15.28
CA ALA A 278 23.37 29.06 -15.97
C ALA A 278 23.25 28.46 -17.37
N ASN A 279 24.36 28.38 -18.11
CA ASN A 279 24.40 27.73 -19.42
C ASN A 279 24.15 26.23 -19.28
N MET A 280 24.79 25.57 -18.31
CA MET A 280 24.58 24.13 -18.07
C MET A 280 23.15 23.80 -17.65
N GLU A 281 22.49 24.68 -16.90
CA GLU A 281 21.06 24.57 -16.58
C GLU A 281 20.17 24.75 -17.81
N THR A 282 20.50 25.70 -18.68
CA THR A 282 19.71 26.02 -19.89
C THR A 282 19.86 24.94 -20.97
N GLU A 283 21.08 24.45 -21.17
CA GLU A 283 21.41 23.41 -22.14
C GLU A 283 21.19 21.98 -21.60
N ASN A 284 20.79 21.84 -20.33
CA ASN A 284 20.61 20.57 -19.63
C ASN A 284 21.85 19.66 -19.64
N THR A 285 23.04 20.24 -19.42
CA THR A 285 24.33 19.51 -19.44
C THR A 285 24.84 19.12 -18.06
N LEU A 286 23.99 19.22 -17.02
CA LEU A 286 24.22 18.64 -15.70
C LEU A 286 23.67 17.21 -15.65
N PHE A 287 24.53 16.27 -15.27
CA PHE A 287 24.23 14.85 -15.28
C PHE A 287 24.53 14.19 -13.94
N TRP A 288 23.84 13.09 -13.70
CA TRP A 288 24.05 12.19 -12.59
C TRP A 288 24.24 10.77 -13.09
N ARG A 289 24.63 9.89 -12.18
CA ARG A 289 24.66 8.45 -12.41
C ARG A 289 23.85 7.74 -11.34
N VAL A 290 23.43 6.52 -11.65
CA VAL A 290 22.84 5.60 -10.69
C VAL A 290 23.85 4.49 -10.41
N LEU A 291 24.23 4.36 -9.15
CA LEU A 291 24.96 3.21 -8.64
C LEU A 291 23.95 2.15 -8.20
N SER A 292 23.99 1.01 -8.87
CA SER A 292 23.16 -0.16 -8.59
C SER A 292 23.99 -1.16 -7.79
N ILE A 293 23.50 -1.61 -6.63
CA ILE A 293 24.11 -2.68 -5.82
C ILE A 293 23.10 -3.83 -5.73
N ARG A 294 23.40 -4.99 -6.34
CA ARG A 294 22.39 -6.02 -6.62
C ARG A 294 22.84 -7.44 -6.30
N LEU A 295 21.86 -8.30 -6.02
CA LEU A 295 21.94 -9.77 -6.02
C LEU A 295 20.54 -10.36 -6.33
N ASP A 296 20.45 -11.67 -6.60
CA ASP A 296 19.17 -12.38 -6.49
C ASP A 296 18.86 -12.67 -5.01
N GLY A 297 18.19 -11.72 -4.35
CA GLY A 297 17.87 -11.80 -2.92
C GLY A 297 16.87 -12.90 -2.61
N LEU A 298 15.87 -13.10 -3.46
CA LEU A 298 14.90 -14.18 -3.32
C LEU A 298 15.58 -15.55 -3.39
N ARG A 299 16.55 -15.74 -4.29
CA ARG A 299 17.35 -16.96 -4.38
C ARG A 299 18.23 -17.17 -3.14
N TYR A 300 18.82 -16.09 -2.64
CA TYR A 300 19.60 -16.15 -1.40
C TYR A 300 18.75 -16.59 -0.19
N LEU A 301 17.51 -16.08 -0.08
CA LEU A 301 16.56 -16.45 0.97
C LEU A 301 16.00 -17.88 0.78
N GLU A 302 15.69 -18.28 -0.46
CA GLU A 302 15.26 -19.65 -0.82
C GLU A 302 16.27 -20.72 -0.34
N GLY A 303 17.56 -20.38 -0.32
CA GLY A 303 18.63 -21.25 0.18
C GLY A 303 18.52 -21.64 1.67
N ALA A 304 17.59 -21.05 2.43
CA ALA A 304 17.36 -21.33 3.83
C ALA A 304 16.90 -22.78 4.09
N SER A 305 17.63 -23.48 4.95
CA SER A 305 17.32 -24.86 5.39
C SER A 305 16.19 -24.95 6.43
N SER A 306 15.96 -23.87 7.18
CA SER A 306 15.01 -23.81 8.29
C SER A 306 14.59 -22.37 8.54
N LEU A 307 13.54 -22.14 9.34
CA LEU A 307 13.05 -20.78 9.60
C LEU A 307 14.08 -19.89 10.33
N ALA A 308 14.81 -20.48 11.29
CA ALA A 308 15.91 -19.80 11.96
C ALA A 308 17.02 -19.39 10.97
N ASP A 309 17.25 -20.19 9.92
CA ASP A 309 18.15 -19.84 8.83
C ASP A 309 17.63 -18.66 8.01
N LEU A 310 16.36 -18.74 7.59
CA LEU A 310 15.72 -17.73 6.77
C LEU A 310 15.78 -16.35 7.43
N ARG A 311 15.47 -16.28 8.72
CA ARG A 311 15.56 -15.04 9.51
C ARG A 311 16.99 -14.52 9.64
N VAL A 312 17.96 -15.42 9.84
CA VAL A 312 19.37 -15.03 9.88
C VAL A 312 19.83 -14.50 8.52
N ARG A 313 19.47 -15.17 7.42
CA ARG A 313 19.78 -14.74 6.05
C ARG A 313 19.14 -13.38 5.75
N TYR A 314 17.84 -13.22 5.99
CA TYR A 314 17.16 -11.94 5.80
C TYR A 314 17.81 -10.81 6.61
N ARG A 315 18.10 -11.04 7.89
CA ARG A 315 18.83 -10.06 8.71
C ARG A 315 20.22 -9.75 8.14
N LEU A 316 20.98 -10.76 7.72
CA LEU A 316 22.31 -10.56 7.13
C LEU A 316 22.23 -9.80 5.81
N LEU A 317 21.20 -10.04 5.00
CA LEU A 317 20.95 -9.30 3.77
C LEU A 317 20.72 -7.82 4.07
N GLN A 318 19.79 -7.52 4.98
CA GLN A 318 19.50 -6.14 5.42
C GLN A 318 20.76 -5.47 6.03
N GLU A 319 21.42 -6.12 7.00
CA GLU A 319 22.66 -5.62 7.61
C GLU A 319 23.77 -5.39 6.57
N SER A 320 23.81 -6.15 5.48
CA SER A 320 24.80 -5.97 4.42
C SER A 320 24.50 -4.76 3.56
N MET A 321 23.23 -4.56 3.18
CA MET A 321 22.79 -3.36 2.47
C MET A 321 22.98 -2.11 3.34
N ASP A 322 22.70 -2.20 4.65
CA ASP A 322 22.94 -1.12 5.61
C ASP A 322 24.42 -0.79 5.75
N ARG A 323 25.32 -1.78 5.70
CA ARG A 323 26.77 -1.53 5.69
C ARG A 323 27.23 -0.80 4.43
N VAL A 324 26.65 -1.12 3.27
CA VAL A 324 26.94 -0.43 2.00
C VAL A 324 26.41 1.01 2.06
N ARG A 325 25.15 1.19 2.45
CA ARG A 325 24.53 2.50 2.65
C ARG A 325 25.33 3.37 3.61
N SER A 326 25.64 2.85 4.80
CA SER A 326 26.42 3.56 5.82
C SER A 326 27.81 3.96 5.33
N ALA A 327 28.43 3.16 4.46
CA ALA A 327 29.71 3.51 3.84
C ALA A 327 29.56 4.65 2.83
N LEU A 328 28.55 4.60 1.96
CA LEU A 328 28.31 5.60 0.91
C LEU A 328 27.82 6.94 1.48
N GLU A 329 26.77 6.91 2.29
CA GLU A 329 26.18 8.09 2.93
C GLU A 329 27.07 8.63 4.05
N GLY A 330 27.89 7.78 4.68
CA GLY A 330 28.91 8.19 5.65
C GLY A 330 30.09 8.95 5.01
N MET A 331 30.38 8.71 3.72
CA MET A 331 31.35 9.45 2.88
C MET A 331 30.69 10.61 2.10
N PRO A 332 29.50 11.04 2.52
CA PRO A 332 28.44 11.69 1.72
C PRO A 332 28.50 11.56 0.18
N VAL A 333 28.94 10.44 -0.41
CA VAL A 333 29.22 10.39 -1.86
C VAL A 333 28.01 9.97 -2.70
N ALA A 334 27.06 9.25 -2.12
CA ALA A 334 25.87 8.74 -2.79
C ALA A 334 24.70 8.65 -1.81
N ILE A 335 23.47 8.79 -2.30
CA ILE A 335 22.24 8.75 -1.49
C ILE A 335 21.35 7.61 -1.97
N GLU A 336 20.91 6.73 -1.05
CA GLU A 336 19.98 5.65 -1.36
C GLU A 336 18.61 6.22 -1.71
N VAL A 337 18.05 5.83 -2.86
CA VAL A 337 16.75 6.33 -3.34
C VAL A 337 15.72 5.23 -3.56
N TYR A 338 16.16 3.97 -3.58
CA TYR A 338 15.32 2.79 -3.65
C TYR A 338 16.02 1.59 -3.02
N ARG A 339 15.24 0.71 -2.38
CA ARG A 339 15.68 -0.59 -1.89
C ARG A 339 14.54 -1.61 -2.00
N ASP A 340 14.88 -2.83 -2.42
CA ASP A 340 14.05 -4.03 -2.33
C ASP A 340 14.90 -5.24 -1.88
N GLU A 341 14.32 -6.45 -1.91
CA GLU A 341 15.03 -7.67 -1.56
C GLU A 341 16.25 -7.97 -2.44
N ASN A 342 16.29 -7.43 -3.67
CA ASN A 342 17.34 -7.66 -4.65
C ASN A 342 18.44 -6.58 -4.61
N GLY A 343 18.25 -5.53 -3.81
CA GLY A 343 19.28 -4.55 -3.49
C GLY A 343 18.83 -3.10 -3.61
N SER A 344 19.80 -2.20 -3.81
CA SER A 344 19.61 -0.76 -3.67
C SER A 344 20.08 0.01 -4.88
N PHE A 345 19.42 1.15 -5.15
CA PHE A 345 19.90 2.17 -6.09
C PHE A 345 20.26 3.44 -5.34
N TYR A 346 21.40 4.02 -5.74
CA TYR A 346 21.92 5.26 -5.19
C TYR A 346 22.10 6.29 -6.30
N ILE A 347 21.73 7.54 -6.05
CA ILE A 347 22.17 8.64 -6.90
C ILE A 347 23.66 8.85 -6.63
N PHE A 348 24.44 8.92 -7.69
CA PHE A 348 25.90 9.01 -7.67
C PHE A 348 26.35 10.20 -8.54
N PRO A 349 27.47 10.87 -8.20
CA PRO A 349 28.04 11.93 -9.02
C PRO A 349 28.31 11.49 -10.47
N ASP A 350 28.25 12.40 -11.44
CA ASP A 350 28.71 12.09 -12.81
C ASP A 350 30.24 12.00 -12.88
N LEU A 351 30.74 10.86 -12.42
CA LEU A 351 32.14 10.46 -12.44
C LEU A 351 32.21 9.04 -12.99
N PRO A 352 32.92 8.80 -14.10
CA PRO A 352 33.03 7.47 -14.69
C PRO A 352 33.89 6.54 -13.81
N ASP A 353 33.90 5.24 -14.13
CA ASP A 353 34.62 4.23 -13.36
C ASP A 353 36.12 4.50 -13.24
N GLU A 354 36.72 5.12 -14.26
CA GLU A 354 38.15 5.45 -14.28
C GLU A 354 38.49 6.64 -13.38
N HIS A 355 37.51 7.40 -12.89
CA HIS A 355 37.79 8.55 -12.03
C HIS A 355 38.45 8.11 -10.70
N SER A 356 39.40 8.89 -10.21
CA SER A 356 40.21 8.58 -9.02
C SER A 356 39.36 8.37 -7.76
N LEU A 357 38.35 9.24 -7.57
CA LEU A 357 37.36 9.14 -6.51
C LEU A 357 36.54 7.85 -6.64
N THR A 358 35.96 7.57 -7.81
CA THR A 358 35.15 6.39 -8.09
C THR A 358 35.92 5.10 -7.82
N ARG A 359 37.15 4.96 -8.35
CA ARG A 359 38.04 3.83 -8.04
C ARG A 359 38.30 3.63 -6.55
N SER A 360 38.36 4.71 -5.79
CA SER A 360 38.60 4.65 -4.36
C SER A 360 37.34 4.31 -3.57
N VAL A 361 36.15 4.75 -4.02
CA VAL A 361 34.86 4.28 -3.51
C VAL A 361 34.73 2.77 -3.74
N TRP A 362 35.10 2.27 -4.93
CA TRP A 362 35.14 0.84 -5.22
C TRP A 362 36.04 0.06 -4.25
N LYS A 363 37.23 0.58 -3.92
CA LYS A 363 38.10 -0.04 -2.90
C LYS A 363 37.45 -0.09 -1.52
N VAL A 364 36.71 0.94 -1.12
CA VAL A 364 35.98 0.96 0.16
C VAL A 364 34.85 -0.08 0.16
N LEU A 365 34.10 -0.16 -0.95
CA LEU A 365 32.99 -1.08 -1.11
C LEU A 365 33.44 -2.54 -1.26
N GLN A 366 34.59 -2.81 -1.87
CA GLN A 366 35.06 -4.17 -2.17
C GLN A 366 35.07 -5.08 -0.92
N SER A 367 35.40 -4.54 0.25
CA SER A 367 35.37 -5.27 1.53
C SER A 367 33.98 -5.48 2.14
N LYS A 368 32.93 -4.86 1.56
CA LYS A 368 31.56 -4.80 2.08
C LYS A 368 30.54 -5.48 1.18
N LEU A 369 30.92 -5.80 -0.06
CA LEU A 369 30.06 -6.34 -1.11
C LEU A 369 29.91 -7.86 -1.03
N ALA A 370 29.69 -8.38 0.18
CA ALA A 370 29.42 -9.80 0.38
C ALA A 370 28.40 -10.01 1.49
N VAL A 371 27.46 -10.92 1.23
CA VAL A 371 26.49 -11.43 2.19
C VAL A 371 26.75 -12.91 2.39
N ASP A 372 27.45 -13.25 3.47
CA ASP A 372 27.82 -14.64 3.79
C ASP A 372 28.44 -15.42 2.61
N GLY A 373 29.32 -14.81 1.83
CA GLY A 373 29.98 -15.46 0.68
C GLY A 373 29.29 -15.29 -0.67
N VAL A 374 28.08 -14.72 -0.69
CA VAL A 374 27.43 -14.29 -1.93
C VAL A 374 27.92 -12.87 -2.25
N ALA A 375 28.51 -12.69 -3.43
CA ALA A 375 29.00 -11.39 -3.85
C ALA A 375 27.81 -10.51 -4.25
N LEU A 376 27.78 -9.29 -3.71
CA LEU A 376 26.95 -8.21 -4.24
C LEU A 376 27.64 -7.70 -5.50
N THR A 377 26.94 -7.63 -6.62
CA THR A 377 27.46 -6.93 -7.78
C THR A 377 27.13 -5.46 -7.68
N TRP A 378 27.97 -4.65 -8.32
CA TRP A 378 27.67 -3.26 -8.53
C TRP A 378 27.81 -2.90 -10.00
N SER A 379 26.99 -1.95 -10.45
CA SER A 379 27.13 -1.34 -11.76
C SER A 379 26.83 0.14 -11.65
N LEU A 380 27.49 0.92 -12.51
CA LEU A 380 27.30 2.36 -12.60
C LEU A 380 26.67 2.68 -13.96
N SER A 381 25.60 3.48 -13.95
CA SER A 381 24.95 3.89 -15.19
C SER A 381 25.84 4.82 -16.05
N GLY A 382 25.43 5.01 -17.30
CA GLY A 382 25.83 6.19 -18.08
C GLY A 382 25.26 7.50 -17.49
N GLN A 383 25.48 8.62 -18.18
CA GLN A 383 24.93 9.91 -17.81
C GLN A 383 23.40 9.92 -17.87
N LEU A 384 22.77 10.47 -16.83
CA LEU A 384 21.33 10.58 -16.69
C LEU A 384 20.94 12.01 -16.28
N VAL A 385 19.75 12.44 -16.68
CA VAL A 385 19.18 13.74 -16.31
C VAL A 385 18.17 13.59 -15.16
N ASN A 386 18.02 14.63 -14.34
CA ASN A 386 17.16 14.60 -13.15
C ASN A 386 15.72 15.08 -13.41
N HIS A 387 15.38 15.51 -14.62
CA HIS A 387 14.03 15.96 -14.98
C HIS A 387 13.57 15.31 -16.30
N PRO A 388 12.31 14.85 -16.39
CA PRO A 388 11.83 14.05 -17.53
C PRO A 388 11.76 14.80 -18.86
N LYS A 389 11.58 16.12 -18.85
CA LYS A 389 11.57 16.96 -20.08
C LYS A 389 12.98 17.37 -20.57
N ASP A 390 14.04 17.00 -19.86
CA ASP A 390 15.39 17.36 -20.28
C ASP A 390 15.90 16.39 -21.34
N ALA A 391 16.77 16.88 -22.23
CA ALA A 391 17.37 16.06 -23.27
C ALA A 391 18.33 15.02 -22.65
N GLY A 392 17.97 13.74 -22.71
CA GLY A 392 18.79 12.64 -22.18
C GLY A 392 17.94 11.50 -21.63
N LYS A 393 18.60 10.53 -20.99
CA LYS A 393 17.90 9.43 -20.30
C LYS A 393 17.56 9.85 -18.88
N TYR A 394 16.28 9.84 -18.54
CA TYR A 394 15.80 10.25 -17.23
C TYR A 394 16.12 9.20 -16.13
N ILE A 395 16.55 9.66 -14.96
CA ILE A 395 16.91 8.80 -13.81
C ILE A 395 15.76 7.91 -13.36
N GLY A 396 14.55 8.47 -13.21
CA GLY A 396 13.41 7.72 -12.71
C GLY A 396 13.04 6.56 -13.63
N GLU A 397 12.99 6.82 -14.94
CA GLU A 397 12.75 5.81 -15.97
C GLU A 397 13.86 4.74 -15.99
N TYR A 398 15.13 5.16 -15.83
CA TYR A 398 16.25 4.23 -15.73
C TYR A 398 16.07 3.25 -14.57
N ILE A 399 15.78 3.75 -13.36
CA ILE A 399 15.62 2.90 -12.17
C ILE A 399 14.42 1.95 -12.34
N CYS A 400 13.27 2.45 -12.80
CA CYS A 400 12.10 1.60 -13.09
C CYS A 400 12.45 0.46 -14.06
N LYS A 401 13.20 0.73 -15.14
CA LYS A 401 13.64 -0.33 -16.07
C LYS A 401 14.55 -1.37 -15.40
N GLN A 402 15.47 -0.93 -14.53
CA GLN A 402 16.41 -1.83 -13.85
C GLN A 402 15.72 -2.70 -12.79
N ILE A 403 14.74 -2.17 -12.05
CA ILE A 403 13.96 -2.92 -11.06
C ILE A 403 13.24 -4.11 -11.72
N ASN A 404 12.78 -3.94 -12.97
CA ASN A 404 12.02 -4.95 -13.69
C ASN A 404 12.91 -5.97 -14.45
N ASN A 405 14.23 -5.78 -14.51
CA ASN A 405 15.14 -6.67 -15.24
C ASN A 405 15.73 -7.77 -14.35
N GLU A 406 14.89 -8.72 -13.93
CA GLU A 406 15.29 -9.82 -13.04
C GLU A 406 16.25 -10.83 -13.68
N SER A 407 16.24 -10.95 -15.02
CA SER A 407 17.11 -11.87 -15.78
C SER A 407 18.61 -11.54 -15.67
N GLU A 408 18.95 -10.34 -15.24
CA GLU A 408 20.33 -9.87 -15.08
C GLU A 408 20.82 -9.89 -13.62
N LEU A 409 20.01 -10.42 -12.69
CA LEU A 409 20.43 -10.52 -11.30
C LEU A 409 21.54 -11.56 -11.12
N PRO A 410 22.65 -11.21 -10.46
CA PRO A 410 23.76 -12.13 -10.25
C PRO A 410 23.44 -13.14 -9.14
N ASP A 411 23.83 -14.39 -9.38
CA ASP A 411 23.85 -15.50 -8.39
C ASP A 411 25.29 -15.99 -8.12
N SER A 412 26.31 -15.18 -8.47
CA SER A 412 27.70 -15.58 -8.35
C SER A 412 28.18 -15.60 -6.90
N HIS A 413 28.68 -16.75 -6.45
CA HIS A 413 29.31 -16.91 -5.14
C HIS A 413 30.82 -16.63 -5.24
N ASP A 414 31.36 -15.74 -4.40
CA ASP A 414 32.81 -15.64 -4.21
C ASP A 414 33.26 -16.70 -3.20
N LEU A 415 33.23 -17.95 -3.65
CA LEU A 415 33.60 -19.10 -2.81
C LEU A 415 35.07 -19.04 -2.42
N VAL A 416 35.95 -18.44 -3.23
CA VAL A 416 37.41 -18.46 -3.01
C VAL A 416 37.78 -17.71 -1.74
N ALA A 417 37.24 -16.49 -1.54
CA ALA A 417 37.50 -15.71 -0.33
C ALA A 417 37.10 -16.45 0.96
N TYR A 418 36.04 -17.27 0.90
CA TYR A 418 35.49 -17.95 2.06
C TYR A 418 36.01 -19.37 2.25
N THR A 419 36.52 -20.03 1.20
CA THR A 419 37.05 -21.39 1.27
C THR A 419 38.54 -21.42 1.60
N THR A 420 39.30 -20.42 1.16
CA THR A 420 40.75 -20.31 1.40
C THR A 420 41.17 -20.55 2.86
N PRO A 421 40.48 -20.02 3.89
CA PRO A 421 40.88 -20.19 5.29
C PRO A 421 40.82 -21.64 5.84
N TRP A 422 40.14 -22.56 5.15
CA TRP A 422 39.98 -23.95 5.60
C TRP A 422 40.18 -24.99 4.49
N TRP A 423 40.42 -24.56 3.25
CA TRP A 423 40.65 -25.41 2.08
C TRP A 423 41.73 -26.46 2.30
N THR A 424 42.79 -26.11 3.03
CA THR A 424 43.92 -26.99 3.35
C THR A 424 43.81 -27.68 4.71
N ALA A 425 42.82 -27.32 5.54
CA ALA A 425 42.84 -27.60 6.98
C ALA A 425 41.87 -28.70 7.45
N THR A 426 40.82 -29.07 6.68
CA THR A 426 39.82 -30.02 7.19
C THR A 426 39.05 -30.78 6.09
N LYS A 427 39.11 -32.13 6.11
CA LYS A 427 38.24 -33.03 5.32
C LYS A 427 36.94 -33.32 6.07
N LYS A 428 36.12 -32.30 6.32
CA LYS A 428 34.78 -32.46 6.91
C LYS A 428 33.71 -32.07 5.88
N GLU A 429 32.51 -32.63 6.02
CA GLU A 429 31.37 -32.20 5.22
C GLU A 429 31.10 -30.70 5.41
N ILE A 430 30.47 -30.09 4.41
CA ILE A 430 30.11 -28.68 4.45
C ILE A 430 28.87 -28.48 5.31
N CYS A 431 28.83 -27.35 6.01
CA CYS A 431 27.71 -26.92 6.83
C CYS A 431 26.42 -26.83 6.00
N VAL A 432 25.35 -27.48 6.47
CA VAL A 432 24.04 -27.54 5.77
C VAL A 432 23.28 -26.20 5.71
N VAL A 433 23.85 -25.16 6.31
CA VAL A 433 23.22 -23.84 6.51
C VAL A 433 23.84 -22.80 5.61
N CYS A 434 25.15 -22.53 5.78
CA CYS A 434 25.83 -21.61 4.89
C CYS A 434 26.20 -22.25 3.55
N GLY A 435 26.30 -23.59 3.46
CA GLY A 435 26.77 -24.26 2.25
C GLY A 435 28.23 -23.95 1.89
N ILE A 436 28.98 -23.32 2.81
CA ILE A 436 30.31 -22.79 2.57
C ILE A 436 31.32 -23.44 3.50
N ARG A 437 31.20 -23.26 4.83
CA ARG A 437 32.24 -23.66 5.81
C ARG A 437 32.08 -25.13 6.23
N PRO A 438 33.17 -25.86 6.58
CA PRO A 438 33.09 -27.21 7.13
C PRO A 438 32.33 -27.26 8.45
N GLN A 439 31.72 -28.40 8.74
CA GLN A 439 31.05 -28.67 10.02
C GLN A 439 32.06 -28.56 11.19
N GLY A 440 31.65 -27.93 12.30
CA GLY A 440 32.49 -27.67 13.47
C GLY A 440 33.51 -26.53 13.33
N TYR A 441 33.63 -25.91 12.16
CA TYR A 441 34.65 -24.86 11.91
C TYR A 441 34.33 -23.53 12.62
N GLY A 442 35.37 -22.89 13.18
CA GLY A 442 35.35 -21.49 13.63
C GLY A 442 35.08 -21.28 15.13
N ALA A 443 35.16 -22.32 15.97
CA ALA A 443 34.90 -22.17 17.42
C ALA A 443 35.93 -21.27 18.12
N ASP A 444 37.17 -21.31 17.67
CA ASP A 444 38.31 -20.49 18.10
C ASP A 444 38.22 -19.03 17.64
N GLN A 445 37.29 -18.71 16.74
CA GLN A 445 37.11 -17.36 16.19
C GLN A 445 35.88 -16.64 16.77
N ILE A 446 35.11 -17.30 17.63
CA ILE A 446 33.87 -16.77 18.21
C ILE A 446 34.11 -16.48 19.68
N GLN A 447 33.99 -15.21 20.08
CA GLN A 447 34.28 -14.73 21.44
C GLN A 447 33.54 -15.55 22.51
N ASN A 448 32.27 -15.86 22.27
CA ASN A 448 31.42 -16.65 23.18
C ASN A 448 31.93 -18.09 23.38
N TYR A 449 32.73 -18.63 22.44
CA TYR A 449 33.15 -20.03 22.41
C TYR A 449 34.59 -20.21 22.90
N LEU A 450 35.36 -19.13 23.04
CA LEU A 450 36.77 -19.15 23.48
C LEU A 450 36.99 -19.86 24.82
N ARG A 451 35.98 -19.90 25.70
CA ARG A 451 36.07 -20.61 27.00
C ARG A 451 36.12 -22.12 26.85
N ASN A 452 35.55 -22.68 25.78
CA ASN A 452 35.61 -24.11 25.47
C ASN A 452 35.42 -24.38 23.96
N PRO A 453 36.40 -24.05 23.11
CA PRO A 453 36.24 -24.11 21.66
C PRO A 453 35.95 -25.52 21.16
N LYS A 454 36.58 -26.54 21.77
CA LYS A 454 36.37 -27.94 21.40
C LYS A 454 34.92 -28.37 21.61
N HIS A 455 34.33 -28.05 22.77
CA HIS A 455 32.91 -28.35 23.02
C HIS A 455 31.99 -27.75 21.96
N TYR A 456 32.19 -26.49 21.58
CA TYR A 456 31.35 -25.84 20.58
C TYR A 456 31.59 -26.34 19.16
N SER A 457 32.84 -26.71 18.82
CA SER A 457 33.17 -27.38 17.55
C SER A 457 32.45 -28.73 17.44
N ASP A 458 32.58 -29.58 18.46
CA ASP A 458 31.91 -30.89 18.51
C ASP A 458 30.38 -30.73 18.48
N LYS A 459 29.84 -29.74 19.21
CA LYS A 459 28.40 -29.43 19.24
C LYS A 459 27.89 -28.95 17.88
N ALA A 460 28.64 -28.10 17.18
CA ALA A 460 28.28 -27.62 15.86
C ALA A 460 28.33 -28.76 14.83
N GLU A 461 29.36 -29.62 14.89
CA GLU A 461 29.49 -30.80 14.03
C GLU A 461 28.33 -31.79 14.22
N LEU A 462 27.96 -32.10 15.47
CA LEU A 462 26.79 -32.93 15.75
C LEU A 462 25.49 -32.40 15.13
N ARG A 463 25.39 -31.08 14.98
CA ARG A 463 24.24 -30.39 14.37
C ARG A 463 24.38 -30.20 12.85
N LYS A 464 25.47 -30.71 12.25
CA LYS A 464 25.86 -30.51 10.85
C LYS A 464 26.07 -29.04 10.48
N LEU A 465 26.52 -28.23 11.46
CA LEU A 465 26.73 -26.79 11.36
C LEU A 465 28.21 -26.41 11.46
N CYS A 466 28.59 -25.26 10.90
CA CYS A 466 29.79 -24.55 11.35
C CYS A 466 29.46 -23.71 12.60
N CYS A 467 30.47 -23.36 13.39
CA CYS A 467 30.28 -22.63 14.64
C CYS A 467 29.68 -21.25 14.42
N PHE A 468 30.00 -20.57 13.30
CA PHE A 468 29.40 -19.28 12.95
C PHE A 468 27.89 -19.36 12.73
N CYS A 469 27.43 -20.38 11.99
CA CYS A 469 26.00 -20.59 11.76
C CYS A 469 25.27 -20.98 13.05
N MET A 470 25.91 -21.76 13.92
CA MET A 470 25.37 -22.10 15.23
C MET A 470 25.23 -20.86 16.13
N ASP A 471 26.24 -19.98 16.16
CA ASP A 471 26.23 -18.77 16.99
C ASP A 471 25.19 -17.75 16.50
N ARG A 472 25.12 -17.51 15.19
CA ARG A 472 24.12 -16.59 14.59
C ARG A 472 22.66 -16.96 14.92
N ARG A 473 22.37 -18.25 15.14
CA ARG A 473 21.04 -18.75 15.50
C ARG A 473 20.72 -18.66 17.00
N ARG A 474 21.74 -18.53 17.86
CA ARG A 474 21.60 -18.58 19.32
C ARG A 474 20.63 -17.51 19.86
N GLY A 475 20.64 -16.31 19.29
CA GLY A 475 19.86 -15.19 19.81
C GLY A 475 18.37 -15.16 19.44
N VAL A 476 17.89 -16.05 18.56
CA VAL A 476 16.48 -16.00 18.10
C VAL A 476 15.52 -16.39 19.23
N ALA A 477 15.74 -17.55 19.85
CA ALA A 477 14.92 -18.04 20.95
C ALA A 477 15.05 -17.16 22.20
N GLU A 478 16.24 -16.63 22.47
CA GLU A 478 16.47 -15.70 23.59
C GLU A 478 15.64 -14.42 23.43
N ARG A 479 15.63 -13.80 22.25
CA ARG A 479 14.80 -12.60 22.00
C ARG A 479 13.31 -12.92 22.13
N TRP A 480 12.88 -14.05 21.59
CA TRP A 480 11.48 -14.49 21.68
C TRP A 480 11.02 -14.68 23.13
N VAL A 481 11.80 -15.39 23.98
CA VAL A 481 11.46 -15.55 25.41
C VAL A 481 11.45 -14.21 26.15
N ASN A 482 12.39 -13.31 25.85
CA ASN A 482 12.54 -12.06 26.62
C ASN A 482 11.61 -10.93 26.17
N ARG A 483 11.17 -10.90 24.91
CA ARG A 483 10.42 -9.77 24.32
C ARG A 483 9.28 -10.17 23.39
N GLY A 484 9.29 -11.39 22.85
CA GLY A 484 8.37 -11.81 21.79
C GLY A 484 7.16 -12.62 22.26
N LEU A 485 6.97 -12.80 23.58
CA LEU A 485 5.92 -13.66 24.11
C LEU A 485 4.49 -13.12 23.89
N GLN A 486 4.32 -11.81 23.67
CA GLN A 486 3.00 -11.15 23.77
C GLN A 486 2.34 -10.83 22.42
N ASP A 487 2.95 -11.18 21.29
CA ASP A 487 2.43 -10.78 19.97
C ASP A 487 2.96 -11.65 18.81
N SER A 488 4.28 -11.87 18.77
CA SER A 488 4.92 -12.56 17.64
C SER A 488 5.17 -14.05 17.88
N THR A 489 5.39 -14.81 16.80
CA THR A 489 5.98 -16.16 16.86
C THR A 489 7.24 -16.27 16.00
N VAL A 490 8.12 -17.19 16.39
CA VAL A 490 9.33 -17.57 15.66
C VAL A 490 9.37 -19.05 15.29
N TRP A 491 8.28 -19.78 15.55
CA TRP A 491 8.20 -21.23 15.48
C TRP A 491 7.15 -21.64 14.46
N ILE A 492 7.54 -22.45 13.47
CA ILE A 492 6.61 -22.94 12.45
C ILE A 492 5.52 -23.84 13.07
N ASP A 493 5.83 -24.55 14.15
CA ASP A 493 4.91 -25.35 14.95
C ASP A 493 3.81 -24.51 15.62
N GLU A 494 4.06 -23.22 15.89
CA GLU A 494 3.04 -22.28 16.43
C GLU A 494 2.15 -21.71 15.32
N VAL A 495 2.63 -21.64 14.08
CA VAL A 495 1.85 -21.22 12.90
C VAL A 495 1.01 -22.34 12.32
N ALA A 496 1.43 -23.59 12.50
CA ALA A 496 0.70 -24.74 12.00
C ALA A 496 -0.74 -24.77 12.54
N ASP A 497 -1.70 -25.01 11.67
CA ASP A 497 -3.10 -25.20 12.05
C ASP A 497 -3.32 -26.48 12.86
N GLU A 498 -4.56 -26.74 13.30
CA GLU A 498 -4.91 -27.90 14.12
C GLU A 498 -4.65 -29.25 13.41
N ALA A 499 -4.60 -29.24 12.07
CA ALA A 499 -4.26 -30.41 11.25
C ALA A 499 -2.75 -30.53 10.94
N GLY A 500 -1.91 -29.60 11.42
CA GLY A 500 -0.46 -29.63 11.22
C GLY A 500 -0.03 -29.13 9.85
N ARG A 501 -0.69 -28.09 9.33
CA ARG A 501 -0.40 -27.52 8.02
C ARG A 501 -0.14 -26.03 8.14
N VAL A 502 0.66 -25.54 7.21
CA VAL A 502 0.97 -24.11 7.05
C VAL A 502 0.72 -23.72 5.61
N ALA A 503 0.52 -22.43 5.40
CA ALA A 503 0.49 -21.83 4.08
C ALA A 503 1.54 -20.72 3.98
N LEU A 504 2.33 -20.74 2.91
CA LEU A 504 3.10 -19.58 2.47
C LEU A 504 2.22 -18.76 1.53
N VAL A 505 1.80 -17.59 1.99
CA VAL A 505 1.13 -16.59 1.16
C VAL A 505 2.21 -15.72 0.53
N VAL A 506 2.15 -15.57 -0.80
CA VAL A 506 3.04 -14.69 -1.56
C VAL A 506 2.20 -13.67 -2.34
N GLY A 507 2.72 -12.45 -2.47
CA GLY A 507 2.07 -11.37 -3.20
C GLY A 507 3.07 -10.57 -4.03
N GLN A 508 2.67 -10.10 -5.20
CA GLN A 508 3.49 -9.19 -6.01
C GLN A 508 2.68 -8.14 -6.75
N PHE A 509 3.13 -6.89 -6.65
CA PHE A 509 2.71 -5.81 -7.56
C PHE A 509 3.53 -5.84 -8.84
N ASN A 510 2.84 -5.82 -9.98
CA ASN A 510 3.50 -5.66 -11.27
C ASN A 510 3.61 -4.17 -11.65
N LEU A 511 4.78 -3.59 -11.38
CA LEU A 511 5.11 -2.19 -11.72
C LEU A 511 5.76 -2.04 -13.10
N GLN A 512 5.86 -3.11 -13.90
CA GLN A 512 6.60 -3.10 -15.17
C GLN A 512 6.03 -2.11 -16.19
N ASN A 513 4.70 -2.03 -16.26
CA ASN A 513 3.96 -1.23 -17.21
C ASN A 513 3.26 -0.02 -16.56
N TRP A 514 3.65 0.34 -15.34
CA TRP A 514 3.03 1.44 -14.62
C TRP A 514 3.42 2.79 -15.24
N GLY A 515 2.40 3.62 -15.53
CA GLY A 515 2.54 4.98 -16.02
C GLY A 515 1.66 5.96 -15.24
N MET A 516 2.12 7.20 -15.12
CA MET A 516 1.43 8.28 -14.40
C MET A 516 0.95 9.34 -15.40
N TRP A 517 -0.29 9.14 -15.85
CA TRP A 517 -0.93 9.93 -16.89
C TRP A 517 -2.14 10.66 -16.28
N TYR A 518 -2.22 11.96 -16.51
CA TYR A 518 -3.24 12.83 -15.96
C TYR A 518 -3.84 13.71 -17.07
N PRO A 519 -5.06 14.23 -16.89
CA PRO A 519 -5.58 15.27 -17.76
C PRO A 519 -4.72 16.52 -17.71
N LYS A 520 -4.50 17.13 -18.88
CA LYS A 520 -3.75 18.38 -18.97
C LYS A 520 -4.59 19.57 -18.47
N LYS A 521 -3.90 20.57 -17.91
CA LYS A 521 -4.48 21.83 -17.47
C LYS A 521 -5.11 22.58 -18.65
N ILE A 522 -6.34 23.03 -18.46
CA ILE A 522 -7.09 23.88 -19.39
C ILE A 522 -7.31 25.25 -18.72
N ASP A 523 -6.98 26.34 -19.41
CA ASP A 523 -7.12 27.69 -18.86
C ASP A 523 -8.60 28.03 -18.62
N GLY A 524 -8.92 28.46 -17.40
CA GLY A 524 -10.29 28.80 -16.98
C GLY A 524 -11.19 27.61 -16.66
N ALA A 525 -10.70 26.37 -16.80
CA ALA A 525 -11.45 25.19 -16.39
C ALA A 525 -11.49 25.07 -14.86
N ALA A 526 -12.69 24.97 -14.31
CA ALA A 526 -12.95 24.70 -12.90
C ALA A 526 -13.98 23.57 -12.81
N LEU A 527 -14.02 22.86 -11.68
CA LEU A 527 -15.14 21.96 -11.40
C LEU A 527 -16.43 22.78 -11.45
N THR A 528 -17.37 22.37 -12.29
CA THR A 528 -18.68 23.01 -12.35
C THR A 528 -19.53 22.46 -11.22
N VAL A 529 -20.15 23.35 -10.43
CA VAL A 529 -21.06 22.97 -9.36
C VAL A 529 -22.48 23.18 -9.84
N GLU A 530 -23.22 22.09 -9.99
CA GLU A 530 -24.68 22.12 -10.13
C GLU A 530 -25.30 21.81 -8.76
N THR A 531 -26.01 22.78 -8.20
CA THR A 531 -26.71 22.57 -6.93
C THR A 531 -28.10 21.99 -7.18
N HIS A 532 -28.29 20.73 -6.83
CA HIS A 532 -29.57 20.02 -6.87
C HIS A 532 -30.29 20.17 -5.53
N LEU A 533 -31.61 20.37 -5.56
CA LEU A 533 -32.43 20.34 -4.35
C LEU A 533 -33.08 18.96 -4.20
N LYS A 534 -32.83 18.30 -3.06
CA LYS A 534 -33.62 17.14 -2.65
C LYS A 534 -34.96 17.66 -2.13
N ILE A 535 -36.04 17.19 -2.73
CA ILE A 535 -37.39 17.59 -2.36
C ILE A 535 -38.25 16.36 -2.11
N GLN A 536 -39.22 16.50 -1.21
CA GLN A 536 -40.32 15.58 -1.07
C GLN A 536 -41.54 16.18 -1.79
N ASN A 537 -42.17 15.38 -2.65
CA ASN A 537 -43.41 15.77 -3.32
C ASN A 537 -44.54 15.89 -2.27
N VAL A 538 -45.27 17.01 -2.30
CA VAL A 538 -46.46 17.26 -1.49
C VAL A 538 -47.63 17.44 -2.48
N GLY A 539 -48.35 16.34 -2.77
CA GLY A 539 -49.47 16.32 -3.72
C GLY A 539 -49.21 15.50 -5.01
N ASP A 540 -49.69 16.02 -6.15
CA ASP A 540 -49.80 15.30 -7.43
C ASP A 540 -48.45 14.82 -8.03
N THR A 541 -48.49 13.77 -8.87
CA THR A 541 -47.33 13.26 -9.61
C THR A 541 -46.71 14.31 -10.54
N LEU A 542 -45.37 14.37 -10.56
CA LEU A 542 -44.58 15.30 -11.38
C LEU A 542 -44.26 14.71 -12.75
N GLU A 543 -44.19 15.58 -13.77
CA GLU A 543 -43.71 15.25 -15.10
C GLU A 543 -42.37 15.95 -15.37
N ASN A 544 -41.56 15.40 -16.28
CA ASN A 544 -40.25 15.95 -16.61
C ASN A 544 -40.40 17.37 -17.19
N GLY A 545 -39.68 18.35 -16.65
CA GLY A 545 -39.76 19.75 -17.08
C GLY A 545 -40.77 20.62 -16.31
N ASP A 546 -41.48 20.08 -15.32
CA ASP A 546 -42.31 20.89 -14.41
C ASP A 546 -41.44 21.97 -13.73
N GLY A 547 -41.81 23.25 -13.87
CA GLY A 547 -41.02 24.39 -13.42
C GLY A 547 -41.40 24.90 -12.02
N VAL A 548 -40.40 25.14 -11.17
CA VAL A 548 -40.55 25.63 -9.79
C VAL A 548 -39.66 26.85 -9.58
N ALA A 549 -40.22 27.93 -9.02
CA ALA A 549 -39.51 29.20 -8.82
C ALA A 549 -39.27 29.49 -7.34
N ILE A 550 -38.03 29.80 -6.95
CA ILE A 550 -37.71 30.28 -5.59
C ILE A 550 -37.90 31.79 -5.53
N ARG A 551 -38.85 32.28 -4.72
CA ARG A 551 -39.07 33.71 -4.49
C ARG A 551 -38.21 34.23 -3.33
N ARG A 552 -36.88 34.22 -3.47
CA ARG A 552 -36.00 34.85 -2.48
C ARG A 552 -34.82 35.55 -3.17
N GLN A 553 -34.85 36.89 -3.18
CA GLN A 553 -33.80 37.75 -3.75
C GLN A 553 -33.37 37.38 -5.19
N GLY A 554 -34.33 37.23 -6.09
CA GLY A 554 -34.10 36.84 -7.48
C GLY A 554 -34.93 35.61 -7.82
N SER A 555 -35.64 35.62 -8.94
CA SER A 555 -36.43 34.46 -9.38
C SER A 555 -35.48 33.40 -9.94
N HIS A 556 -35.06 32.46 -9.09
CA HIS A 556 -34.30 31.29 -9.53
C HIS A 556 -35.27 30.20 -9.97
N TYR A 557 -35.15 29.75 -11.22
CA TYR A 557 -36.01 28.74 -11.83
C TYR A 557 -35.32 27.37 -11.79
N PHE A 558 -36.08 26.37 -11.33
CA PHE A 558 -35.68 24.96 -11.29
C PHE A 558 -36.68 24.12 -12.09
N GLU A 559 -36.22 23.02 -12.68
CA GLU A 559 -37.06 22.08 -13.43
C GLU A 559 -36.92 20.67 -12.87
N TRP A 560 -38.02 19.92 -12.86
CA TRP A 560 -38.02 18.55 -12.37
C TRP A 560 -37.35 17.61 -13.39
N ASP A 561 -36.33 16.88 -12.92
CA ASP A 561 -35.64 15.82 -13.66
C ASP A 561 -36.17 14.45 -13.18
N MET A 562 -36.92 13.75 -14.04
CA MET A 562 -37.52 12.45 -13.73
C MET A 562 -36.49 11.33 -13.55
N GLU A 563 -35.34 11.41 -14.23
CA GLU A 563 -34.29 10.39 -14.16
C GLU A 563 -33.52 10.51 -12.84
N LYS A 564 -33.21 11.74 -12.45
CA LYS A 564 -32.49 12.07 -11.20
C LYS A 564 -33.41 12.21 -9.98
N LYS A 565 -34.73 12.33 -10.19
CA LYS A 565 -35.76 12.60 -9.15
C LYS A 565 -35.45 13.82 -8.26
N VAL A 566 -34.98 14.90 -8.87
CA VAL A 566 -34.59 16.16 -8.20
C VAL A 566 -35.01 17.38 -9.02
N LEU A 567 -35.03 18.57 -8.38
CA LEU A 567 -35.15 19.85 -9.09
C LEU A 567 -33.75 20.36 -9.49
N VAL A 568 -33.56 20.64 -10.78
CA VAL A 568 -32.31 21.12 -11.39
C VAL A 568 -32.44 22.61 -11.72
N GLY A 569 -31.50 23.45 -11.27
CA GLY A 569 -31.53 24.89 -11.52
C GLY A 569 -31.14 25.25 -12.96
N ARG A 570 -31.88 26.15 -13.62
CA ARG A 570 -31.59 26.62 -15.00
C ARG A 570 -30.43 27.61 -15.10
N THR A 571 -29.94 28.12 -13.98
CA THR A 571 -28.91 29.18 -13.93
C THR A 571 -27.86 28.80 -12.91
N LYS A 572 -26.58 29.00 -13.26
CA LYS A 572 -25.43 28.89 -12.35
C LYS A 572 -25.65 29.87 -11.20
N VAL A 573 -25.84 29.39 -9.97
CA VAL A 573 -26.08 30.23 -8.79
C VAL A 573 -24.85 30.17 -7.89
N ASP A 574 -24.14 31.30 -7.72
CA ASP A 574 -22.92 31.36 -6.89
C ASP A 574 -23.20 31.12 -5.40
N SER A 575 -24.46 31.33 -4.96
CA SER A 575 -24.94 30.88 -3.64
C SER A 575 -26.46 30.82 -3.60
N ILE A 576 -27.02 29.68 -3.19
CA ILE A 576 -28.43 29.61 -2.77
C ILE A 576 -28.49 30.19 -1.33
N PRO A 577 -29.48 31.03 -0.98
CA PRO A 577 -29.66 31.50 0.39
C PRO A 577 -29.67 30.29 1.34
N LYS A 578 -28.88 30.32 2.43
CA LYS A 578 -28.85 29.26 3.44
C LYS A 578 -30.28 28.89 3.85
N PHE A 579 -30.81 27.78 3.31
CA PHE A 579 -31.97 27.12 3.87
C PHE A 579 -31.50 26.62 5.23
N LYS A 580 -31.87 27.33 6.29
CA LYS A 580 -31.64 26.79 7.64
C LYS A 580 -32.39 25.46 7.68
N GLN A 581 -31.69 24.36 7.91
CA GLN A 581 -32.27 23.08 8.31
C GLN A 581 -32.97 23.25 9.67
N GLU A 582 -34.02 24.06 9.74
CA GLU A 582 -34.92 24.09 10.88
C GLU A 582 -35.92 22.97 10.62
N LYS A 583 -35.60 21.76 11.10
CA LYS A 583 -36.57 20.66 11.19
C LYS A 583 -37.83 21.23 11.83
N PHE A 584 -39.01 21.02 11.24
CA PHE A 584 -40.28 21.50 11.77
C PHE A 584 -40.66 20.63 12.99
N PRO A 585 -40.30 20.97 14.25
CA PRO A 585 -40.15 19.97 15.31
C PRO A 585 -41.48 19.39 15.81
N SER A 586 -42.60 20.09 15.55
CA SER A 586 -43.96 19.64 15.90
C SER A 586 -44.73 19.08 14.70
N LEU A 587 -44.05 18.93 13.56
CA LEU A 587 -44.56 18.48 12.27
C LEU A 587 -43.68 17.35 11.70
N ASN A 588 -43.11 16.50 12.56
CA ASN A 588 -42.38 15.28 12.16
C ASN A 588 -43.26 14.25 11.39
N LYS A 589 -44.47 14.63 10.99
CA LYS A 589 -45.48 13.84 10.28
C LYS A 589 -45.50 14.31 8.82
N ALA A 590 -45.69 13.39 7.88
CA ALA A 590 -45.73 13.73 6.47
C ALA A 590 -46.83 14.77 6.19
N VAL A 591 -46.46 15.86 5.52
CA VAL A 591 -47.42 16.86 5.01
C VAL A 591 -48.08 16.26 3.78
N ASP A 592 -49.41 16.28 3.76
CA ASP A 592 -50.23 15.74 2.67
C ASP A 592 -50.44 16.82 1.60
N THR A 593 -51.03 17.95 1.98
CA THR A 593 -51.33 19.08 1.09
C THR A 593 -51.12 20.42 1.79
N ILE A 594 -50.86 21.48 1.00
CA ILE A 594 -50.82 22.87 1.46
C ILE A 594 -51.77 23.68 0.58
N GLU A 595 -52.72 24.36 1.21
CA GLU A 595 -53.72 25.20 0.57
C GLU A 595 -53.46 26.68 0.93
N CYS A 596 -53.55 27.55 -0.07
CA CYS A 596 -53.39 29.00 0.13
C CYS A 596 -54.78 29.62 0.32
N GLU A 597 -55.05 30.18 1.50
CA GLU A 597 -56.31 30.80 1.86
C GLU A 597 -56.11 32.31 2.07
N GLY A 598 -55.96 33.05 0.98
CA GLY A 598 -55.74 34.49 1.02
C GLY A 598 -54.31 34.85 1.43
N THR A 599 -54.11 35.33 2.67
CA THR A 599 -52.78 35.66 3.22
C THR A 599 -52.24 34.61 4.19
N ASP A 600 -53.03 33.59 4.49
CA ASP A 600 -52.68 32.50 5.39
C ASP A 600 -52.63 31.16 4.62
N TYR A 601 -51.91 30.19 5.18
CA TYR A 601 -51.71 28.87 4.60
C TYR A 601 -52.29 27.80 5.51
N ARG A 602 -53.07 26.89 4.93
CA ARG A 602 -53.63 25.72 5.57
C ARG A 602 -52.79 24.49 5.21
N ILE A 603 -52.23 23.82 6.22
CA ILE A 603 -51.29 22.70 6.08
C ILE A 603 -52.00 21.44 6.58
N VAL A 604 -52.23 20.48 5.69
CA VAL A 604 -52.86 19.20 5.98
C VAL A 604 -51.80 18.13 6.17
N LEU A 605 -51.98 17.28 7.18
CA LEU A 605 -51.01 16.27 7.60
C LEU A 605 -51.58 14.87 7.49
N CYS A 606 -50.76 13.92 7.03
CA CYS A 606 -51.14 12.51 6.93
C CYS A 606 -51.48 11.88 8.30
N GLU A 607 -50.98 12.47 9.39
CA GLU A 607 -51.22 12.00 10.76
C GLU A 607 -51.61 13.16 11.69
N PRO A 608 -52.33 12.88 12.79
CA PRO A 608 -52.84 13.95 13.64
C PRO A 608 -51.71 14.65 14.42
N HIS A 609 -51.71 15.98 14.48
CA HIS A 609 -50.63 16.79 15.09
C HIS A 609 -50.68 16.88 16.62
N GLY A 610 -51.75 16.38 17.25
CA GLY A 610 -51.89 16.33 18.72
C GLY A 610 -51.93 17.71 19.41
N LYS A 611 -52.44 18.73 18.71
CA LYS A 611 -52.65 20.09 19.26
C LYS A 611 -54.14 20.31 19.51
N THR A 612 -54.47 21.11 20.52
CA THR A 612 -55.86 21.45 20.83
C THR A 612 -56.49 22.22 19.68
N ILE A 613 -57.58 21.69 19.14
CA ILE A 613 -58.34 22.28 18.03
C ILE A 613 -58.92 23.65 18.43
N ASN A 614 -58.98 24.57 17.47
CA ASN A 614 -59.42 25.97 17.60
C ASN A 614 -58.59 26.80 18.59
N GLN A 615 -57.36 26.41 18.86
CA GLN A 615 -56.38 27.22 19.60
C GLN A 615 -55.17 27.56 18.75
N GLU A 616 -54.62 28.75 18.99
CA GLU A 616 -53.33 29.15 18.44
C GLU A 616 -52.19 28.47 19.20
N HIS A 617 -51.23 27.95 18.45
CA HIS A 617 -50.03 27.30 18.95
C HIS A 617 -48.82 27.91 18.28
N THR A 618 -47.78 28.18 19.07
CA THR A 618 -46.51 28.64 18.53
C THR A 618 -45.67 27.44 18.08
N ILE A 619 -45.37 27.39 16.78
CA ILE A 619 -44.55 26.37 16.15
C ILE A 619 -43.36 27.04 15.47
N ILE A 620 -42.13 26.69 15.87
CA ILE A 620 -40.86 27.32 15.42
C ILE A 620 -40.87 28.85 15.62
N GLY A 621 -41.52 29.34 16.68
CA GLY A 621 -41.61 30.77 16.96
C GLY A 621 -42.64 31.52 16.12
N PHE A 622 -43.50 30.83 15.37
CA PHE A 622 -44.59 31.41 14.58
C PHE A 622 -45.95 30.87 15.01
N GLN A 623 -47.02 31.65 14.91
CA GLN A 623 -48.35 31.24 15.37
C GLN A 623 -49.10 30.45 14.29
N PHE A 624 -49.76 29.37 14.70
CA PHE A 624 -50.62 28.54 13.87
C PHE A 624 -51.90 28.21 14.63
N LEU A 625 -53.04 28.27 13.96
CA LEU A 625 -54.33 27.80 14.47
C LEU A 625 -54.48 26.32 14.11
N ALA A 626 -54.71 25.46 15.11
CA ALA A 626 -55.09 24.08 14.85
C ALA A 626 -56.56 24.00 14.45
N GLU A 627 -56.85 23.86 13.17
CA GLU A 627 -58.23 23.86 12.65
C GLU A 627 -58.96 22.54 12.93
N ASN A 628 -58.27 21.40 12.78
CA ASN A 628 -58.76 20.07 13.12
C ASN A 628 -57.56 19.18 13.49
N GLU A 629 -57.74 17.89 13.79
CA GLU A 629 -56.62 17.03 14.23
C GLU A 629 -55.47 16.91 13.21
N HIS A 630 -55.74 17.20 11.93
CA HIS A 630 -54.83 17.04 10.80
C HIS A 630 -54.49 18.35 10.08
N ALA A 631 -55.04 19.51 10.49
CA ALA A 631 -54.87 20.76 9.76
C ALA A 631 -54.40 21.91 10.66
N LEU A 632 -53.34 22.58 10.23
CA LEU A 632 -52.79 23.78 10.86
C LEU A 632 -52.87 24.96 9.89
N VAL A 633 -53.45 26.07 10.32
CA VAL A 633 -53.56 27.31 9.53
C VAL A 633 -52.58 28.33 10.09
N THR A 634 -51.79 29.00 9.26
CA THR A 634 -50.90 30.07 9.73
C THR A 634 -51.69 31.22 10.32
N VAL A 635 -51.16 31.86 11.37
CA VAL A 635 -51.76 33.07 11.94
C VAL A 635 -50.80 34.24 11.74
N GLY A 636 -51.12 35.06 10.74
CA GLY A 636 -50.45 36.33 10.45
C GLY A 636 -49.24 36.21 9.52
N GLN A 637 -48.86 37.34 8.93
CA GLN A 637 -47.88 37.41 7.83
C GLN A 637 -46.51 36.79 8.13
N ARG A 638 -46.09 36.75 9.40
CA ARG A 638 -44.81 36.13 9.80
C ARG A 638 -44.85 34.61 9.66
N ALA A 639 -45.96 33.97 10.06
CA ALA A 639 -46.15 32.53 9.92
C ALA A 639 -46.35 32.15 8.45
N ALA A 640 -47.11 32.95 7.71
CA ALA A 640 -47.32 32.78 6.28
C ALA A 640 -46.00 32.81 5.48
N ARG A 641 -45.16 33.84 5.69
CA ARG A 641 -43.81 33.91 5.09
C ARG A 641 -42.92 32.74 5.46
N LYS A 642 -43.09 32.17 6.66
CA LYS A 642 -42.31 31.01 7.08
C LYS A 642 -42.69 29.74 6.30
N ILE A 643 -43.95 29.60 5.89
CA ILE A 643 -44.38 28.52 4.98
C ILE A 643 -43.82 28.73 3.57
N GLU A 644 -43.85 29.96 3.06
CA GLU A 644 -43.19 30.30 1.79
C GLU A 644 -41.66 30.07 1.82
N ASP A 645 -41.01 30.27 2.97
CA ASP A 645 -39.57 30.03 3.14
C ASP A 645 -39.21 28.53 3.20
N LEU A 646 -40.16 27.67 3.62
CA LEU A 646 -39.91 26.25 3.88
C LEU A 646 -40.41 25.32 2.78
N PHE A 647 -41.35 25.78 1.96
CA PHE A 647 -41.91 25.02 0.84
C PHE A 647 -41.76 25.79 -0.48
N LEU A 648 -41.41 25.09 -1.55
CA LEU A 648 -41.34 25.69 -2.89
C LEU A 648 -42.73 25.66 -3.55
N TRP A 649 -43.07 26.71 -4.28
CA TRP A 649 -44.35 26.86 -4.99
C TRP A 649 -44.16 26.80 -6.51
N GLY A 650 -44.87 25.90 -7.18
CA GLY A 650 -44.93 25.78 -8.64
C GLY A 650 -46.11 26.55 -9.26
N ASN A 651 -46.04 26.80 -10.57
CA ASN A 651 -47.04 27.62 -11.31
C ASN A 651 -48.48 27.07 -11.24
N ASP A 652 -48.66 25.78 -10.93
CA ASP A 652 -49.96 25.09 -10.89
C ASP A 652 -50.39 24.67 -9.47
N SER A 653 -50.01 25.42 -8.43
CA SER A 653 -50.35 25.11 -7.01
C SER A 653 -49.71 23.83 -6.47
N LYS A 654 -48.66 23.30 -7.12
CA LYS A 654 -47.85 22.19 -6.61
C LYS A 654 -46.86 22.70 -5.56
N TRP A 655 -46.81 22.05 -4.40
CA TRP A 655 -45.93 22.42 -3.28
C TRP A 655 -44.85 21.36 -3.07
N PHE A 656 -43.66 21.79 -2.66
CA PHE A 656 -42.54 20.89 -2.42
C PHE A 656 -41.88 21.18 -1.08
N ALA A 657 -41.62 20.15 -0.28
CA ALA A 657 -40.80 20.30 0.90
C ALA A 657 -39.33 20.12 0.51
N VAL A 658 -38.47 21.12 0.76
CA VAL A 658 -37.02 20.96 0.56
C VAL A 658 -36.48 20.09 1.70
N THR A 659 -36.06 18.87 1.38
CA THR A 659 -35.51 17.91 2.35
C THR A 659 -33.98 17.96 2.40
N GLY A 660 -33.34 18.56 1.39
CA GLY A 660 -31.90 18.77 1.37
C GLY A 660 -31.40 19.50 0.13
N CYS A 661 -30.09 19.69 0.07
CA CYS A 661 -29.36 20.30 -1.03
C CYS A 661 -28.14 19.41 -1.33
N LEU A 662 -27.87 19.14 -2.60
CA LEU A 662 -26.76 18.33 -3.08
C LEU A 662 -25.98 19.15 -4.11
N ASN A 663 -24.73 19.45 -3.83
CA ASN A 663 -23.83 20.00 -4.84
C ASN A 663 -23.29 18.83 -5.66
N VAL A 664 -23.62 18.80 -6.95
CA VAL A 664 -23.05 17.87 -7.93
C VAL A 664 -21.93 18.59 -8.64
N TYR A 665 -20.72 18.11 -8.42
CA TYR A 665 -19.53 18.59 -9.10
C TYR A 665 -19.32 17.77 -10.37
N GLU A 666 -19.14 18.43 -11.51
CA GLU A 666 -18.78 17.79 -12.77
C GLU A 666 -17.34 18.11 -13.18
N CYS A 667 -16.66 17.11 -13.74
CA CYS A 667 -15.34 17.29 -14.33
C CYS A 667 -15.46 18.02 -15.69
N PRO A 668 -14.49 18.88 -16.04
CA PRO A 668 -14.36 19.40 -17.40
C PRO A 668 -14.18 18.30 -18.44
N ASP A 669 -14.42 18.65 -19.71
CA ASP A 669 -13.99 17.84 -20.83
C ASP A 669 -12.46 17.92 -20.96
N PHE A 670 -11.82 16.79 -21.26
CA PHE A 670 -10.38 16.68 -21.42
C PHE A 670 -10.06 15.96 -22.74
N ASP A 671 -9.05 16.45 -23.46
CA ASP A 671 -8.53 15.89 -24.72
C ASP A 671 -6.99 15.74 -24.74
N GLU A 672 -6.26 16.46 -23.88
CA GLU A 672 -4.80 16.46 -23.82
C GLU A 672 -4.21 15.75 -22.58
N LEU A 673 -3.03 15.14 -22.76
CA LEU A 673 -2.27 14.43 -21.73
C LEU A 673 -1.28 15.34 -21.01
N ALA A 674 -1.21 15.21 -19.69
CA ALA A 674 -0.06 15.58 -18.87
C ALA A 674 0.61 14.34 -18.28
N GLU A 675 1.91 14.17 -18.55
CA GLU A 675 2.72 13.15 -17.90
C GLU A 675 3.41 13.73 -16.68
N SER A 676 3.35 13.00 -15.57
CA SER A 676 4.08 13.39 -14.38
C SER A 676 4.94 12.25 -13.86
N GLN A 677 6.22 12.31 -14.22
CA GLN A 677 7.24 11.38 -13.77
C GLN A 677 8.35 12.12 -13.02
N SER A 678 8.00 12.92 -12.00
CA SER A 678 9.04 13.46 -11.12
C SER A 678 9.66 12.34 -10.29
N PHE A 679 10.90 12.58 -9.84
CA PHE A 679 11.61 11.55 -9.09
C PHE A 679 10.96 11.29 -7.73
N ALA A 680 10.47 12.37 -7.09
CA ALA A 680 9.72 12.30 -5.85
C ALA A 680 8.45 11.43 -5.99
N ARG A 681 7.70 11.59 -7.09
CA ARG A 681 6.47 10.81 -7.31
C ARG A 681 6.76 9.34 -7.63
N ILE A 682 7.81 9.04 -8.40
CA ILE A 682 8.26 7.65 -8.64
C ILE A 682 8.67 6.98 -7.33
N ARG A 683 9.39 7.69 -6.46
CA ARG A 683 9.73 7.17 -5.14
C ARG A 683 8.48 6.88 -4.31
N ARG A 684 7.47 7.76 -4.36
CA ARG A 684 6.19 7.55 -3.69
C ARG A 684 5.43 6.32 -4.19
N VAL A 685 5.57 5.93 -5.46
CA VAL A 685 5.01 4.67 -5.98
C VAL A 685 5.62 3.49 -5.20
N TRP A 686 6.94 3.44 -5.07
CA TRP A 686 7.64 2.35 -4.36
C TRP A 686 7.36 2.32 -2.86
N GLU A 687 7.29 3.49 -2.23
CA GLU A 687 6.98 3.58 -0.81
C GLU A 687 5.52 3.20 -0.53
N THR A 688 4.58 3.63 -1.37
CA THR A 688 3.16 3.29 -1.20
C THR A 688 2.93 1.79 -1.29
N THR A 689 3.54 1.09 -2.26
CA THR A 689 3.41 -0.37 -2.36
C THR A 689 4.13 -1.09 -1.24
N ARG A 690 5.25 -0.56 -0.73
CA ARG A 690 5.91 -1.10 0.47
C ARG A 690 5.03 -0.93 1.72
N TYR A 691 4.44 0.25 1.94
CA TYR A 691 3.54 0.49 3.07
C TYR A 691 2.30 -0.39 2.99
N PHE A 692 1.75 -0.61 1.79
CA PHE A 692 0.67 -1.57 1.60
C PHE A 692 1.04 -2.94 2.19
N TRP A 693 2.24 -3.46 1.90
CA TRP A 693 2.67 -4.75 2.44
C TRP A 693 3.02 -4.74 3.94
N GLN A 694 3.59 -3.64 4.44
CA GLN A 694 3.86 -3.49 5.86
C GLN A 694 2.56 -3.43 6.68
N ASP A 695 1.49 -2.82 6.15
CA ASP A 695 0.15 -2.86 6.76
C ASP A 695 -0.45 -4.27 6.75
N ILE A 696 -0.16 -5.07 5.71
CA ILE A 696 -0.64 -6.46 5.62
C ILE A 696 -0.02 -7.31 6.73
N LEU A 697 1.30 -7.34 6.81
CA LEU A 697 2.04 -8.00 7.88
C LEU A 697 3.47 -7.44 7.94
N PRO A 698 3.83 -6.67 8.99
CA PRO A 698 5.09 -5.95 9.03
C PRO A 698 6.29 -6.88 9.21
N THR A 699 7.43 -6.51 8.62
CA THR A 699 8.72 -7.21 8.82
C THR A 699 9.62 -6.54 9.85
N ASP A 700 9.25 -5.34 10.31
CA ASP A 700 9.92 -4.63 11.39
C ASP A 700 9.76 -5.40 12.72
N GLN A 701 10.81 -5.43 13.53
CA GLN A 701 10.79 -6.10 14.84
C GLN A 701 10.09 -5.27 15.92
N GLU A 702 9.91 -3.97 15.69
CA GLU A 702 9.23 -3.08 16.64
C GLU A 702 7.73 -2.93 16.36
N ALA A 703 7.24 -3.42 15.21
CA ALA A 703 5.84 -3.34 14.84
C ALA A 703 4.99 -4.40 15.56
N GLU A 704 3.77 -4.01 15.95
CA GLU A 704 2.76 -4.90 16.53
C GLU A 704 2.06 -5.69 15.42
N ILE A 705 2.28 -7.00 15.39
CA ILE A 705 1.76 -7.90 14.35
C ILE A 705 0.24 -8.04 14.49
N SER A 706 -0.29 -8.10 15.71
CA SER A 706 -1.74 -8.17 15.97
C SER A 706 -2.54 -7.00 15.39
N GLU A 707 -1.92 -5.82 15.25
CA GLU A 707 -2.55 -4.65 14.62
C GLU A 707 -2.49 -4.66 13.08
N SER A 708 -1.80 -5.62 12.47
CA SER A 708 -1.76 -5.75 11.01
C SER A 708 -3.08 -6.31 10.44
N VAL A 709 -3.28 -6.21 9.12
CA VAL A 709 -4.45 -6.84 8.46
C VAL A 709 -4.46 -8.35 8.73
N CYS A 710 -3.32 -9.03 8.54
CA CYS A 710 -3.19 -10.45 8.85
C CYS A 710 -3.46 -10.74 10.33
N GLY A 711 -2.94 -9.93 11.25
CA GLY A 711 -3.15 -10.09 12.69
C GLY A 711 -4.63 -10.07 13.07
N ARG A 712 -5.34 -9.03 12.64
CA ARG A 712 -6.79 -8.90 12.87
C ARG A 712 -7.60 -10.06 12.28
N GLU A 713 -7.26 -10.51 11.08
CA GLU A 713 -7.97 -11.65 10.46
C GLU A 713 -7.74 -12.97 11.21
N LEU A 714 -6.52 -13.18 11.71
CA LEU A 714 -6.18 -14.40 12.47
C LEU A 714 -6.84 -14.42 13.85
N ASP A 715 -7.06 -13.25 14.46
CA ASP A 715 -7.71 -13.10 15.77
C ASP A 715 -9.24 -12.92 15.70
N ARG A 716 -9.82 -12.80 14.49
CA ARG A 716 -11.24 -12.45 14.28
C ARG A 716 -12.23 -13.38 14.99
N ASP A 717 -12.01 -14.68 14.92
CA ASP A 717 -12.97 -15.70 15.40
C ASP A 717 -12.61 -16.25 16.79
N THR A 718 -11.33 -16.25 17.14
CA THR A 718 -10.85 -16.75 18.43
C THR A 718 -9.68 -15.90 18.91
N PRO A 719 -9.59 -15.57 20.21
CA PRO A 719 -8.39 -14.97 20.77
C PRO A 719 -7.16 -15.80 20.40
N GLY A 720 -6.06 -15.11 20.11
CA GLY A 720 -4.81 -15.77 19.74
C GLY A 720 -4.41 -16.88 20.75
N PRO A 721 -3.69 -17.92 20.28
CA PRO A 721 -3.17 -18.97 21.16
C PRO A 721 -2.28 -18.39 22.27
N HIS A 722 -2.37 -18.96 23.47
CA HIS A 722 -1.49 -18.63 24.59
C HIS A 722 -0.38 -19.66 24.75
N ARG A 723 0.64 -19.33 25.55
CA ARG A 723 1.76 -20.22 25.86
C ARG A 723 1.68 -20.71 27.29
N LEU A 724 2.13 -21.94 27.52
CA LEU A 724 2.26 -22.51 28.85
C LEU A 724 3.69 -22.39 29.35
N GLU A 725 3.79 -22.12 30.65
CA GLU A 725 4.94 -22.32 31.49
C GLU A 725 4.89 -23.77 32.02
N ILE A 726 6.02 -24.46 31.97
CA ILE A 726 6.19 -25.80 32.51
C ILE A 726 7.44 -25.80 33.39
N SER A 727 7.24 -25.87 34.69
CA SER A 727 8.29 -25.93 35.71
C SER A 727 8.33 -27.32 36.35
N GLY A 728 9.46 -27.67 36.98
CA GLY A 728 9.57 -28.98 37.63
C GLY A 728 10.99 -29.39 38.02
N GLY A 729 11.08 -30.53 38.70
CA GLY A 729 12.36 -31.11 39.12
C GLY A 729 13.11 -31.72 37.93
N MET A 730 14.25 -31.14 37.56
CA MET A 730 15.09 -31.63 36.46
C MET A 730 15.96 -32.81 36.89
N ILE A 731 15.96 -33.89 36.09
CA ILE A 731 16.75 -35.10 36.30
C ILE A 731 17.65 -35.29 35.05
N PRO A 732 18.84 -34.68 35.01
CA PRO A 732 19.72 -34.77 33.86
C PRO A 732 20.34 -36.17 33.74
N LYS A 733 20.59 -36.63 32.50
CA LYS A 733 21.28 -37.91 32.27
C LYS A 733 22.74 -37.88 32.74
N LYS A 734 23.37 -36.71 32.73
CA LYS A 734 24.71 -36.46 33.29
C LYS A 734 24.57 -35.69 34.61
N PRO A 735 25.25 -36.10 35.69
CA PRO A 735 25.20 -35.36 36.95
C PRO A 735 25.60 -33.89 36.76
N ASN A 736 24.84 -32.98 37.39
CA ASN A 736 25.04 -31.52 37.35
C ASN A 736 24.88 -30.85 35.96
N ASP A 737 24.34 -31.54 34.96
CA ASP A 737 24.02 -30.92 33.67
C ASP A 737 22.75 -30.07 33.78
N THR A 738 22.71 -28.94 33.06
CA THR A 738 21.55 -28.04 33.03
C THR A 738 21.11 -27.80 31.59
N PRO A 739 19.82 -27.53 31.33
CA PRO A 739 19.39 -27.26 29.97
C PRO A 739 20.11 -26.01 29.44
N GLY A 740 20.46 -26.03 28.16
CA GLY A 740 21.13 -24.92 27.50
C GLY A 740 20.26 -23.66 27.56
N PRO A 741 20.84 -22.47 27.85
CA PRO A 741 20.08 -21.25 27.99
C PRO A 741 19.35 -20.89 26.68
N TYR A 742 18.04 -20.67 26.76
CA TYR A 742 17.17 -20.37 25.62
C TYR A 742 17.25 -21.41 24.51
N HIS A 743 17.52 -22.67 24.88
CA HIS A 743 17.61 -23.75 23.92
C HIS A 743 16.26 -24.43 23.73
N ALA A 744 15.95 -24.81 22.49
CA ALA A 744 14.76 -25.56 22.15
C ALA A 744 14.96 -27.05 22.47
N TYR A 745 13.97 -27.64 23.12
CA TYR A 745 13.87 -29.04 23.51
C TYR A 745 12.52 -29.58 23.08
N THR A 746 12.35 -30.89 23.23
CA THR A 746 11.08 -31.57 23.00
C THR A 746 10.73 -32.41 24.22
N LEU A 747 9.50 -32.27 24.72
CA LEU A 747 8.95 -33.15 25.75
C LEU A 747 8.21 -34.31 25.08
N SER A 748 8.50 -35.54 25.50
CA SER A 748 7.85 -36.74 24.99
C SER A 748 6.55 -37.03 25.73
N LEU A 749 5.41 -36.67 25.15
CA LEU A 749 4.07 -36.85 25.72
C LEU A 749 3.44 -38.18 25.24
N GLY A 750 4.24 -39.26 25.26
CA GLY A 750 3.87 -40.55 24.67
C GLY A 750 4.16 -40.59 23.16
N ASN A 751 3.12 -40.78 22.35
CA ASN A 751 3.27 -40.78 20.88
C ASN A 751 3.34 -39.36 20.27
N THR A 752 3.15 -38.35 21.13
CA THR A 752 3.09 -36.93 20.76
C THR A 752 4.31 -36.21 21.33
N LYS A 753 4.80 -35.21 20.61
CA LYS A 753 5.98 -34.43 20.98
C LYS A 753 5.60 -32.96 21.13
N LEU A 754 5.95 -32.35 22.27
CA LEU A 754 5.72 -30.94 22.55
C LEU A 754 7.03 -30.16 22.45
N SER A 755 7.07 -29.16 21.56
CA SER A 755 8.21 -28.26 21.41
C SER A 755 8.22 -27.25 22.57
N VAL A 756 9.35 -27.13 23.26
CA VAL A 756 9.54 -26.22 24.39
C VAL A 756 10.88 -25.51 24.32
N VAL A 757 11.00 -24.35 24.97
CA VAL A 757 12.25 -23.59 25.07
C VAL A 757 12.58 -23.37 26.54
N TRP A 758 13.82 -23.62 26.93
CA TRP A 758 14.28 -23.40 28.29
C TRP A 758 14.54 -21.92 28.57
N ASP A 759 13.82 -21.35 29.53
CA ASP A 759 14.05 -20.02 30.08
C ASP A 759 14.90 -20.13 31.36
N PRO A 760 16.20 -19.84 31.30
CA PRO A 760 17.08 -19.96 32.46
C PRO A 760 16.81 -18.91 33.54
N LYS A 761 16.18 -17.78 33.21
CA LYS A 761 15.90 -16.70 34.18
C LYS A 761 14.79 -17.10 35.13
N ASN A 762 13.72 -17.68 34.57
CA ASN A 762 12.56 -18.12 35.33
C ASN A 762 12.60 -19.61 35.68
N GLN A 763 13.65 -20.33 35.29
CA GLN A 763 13.85 -21.77 35.56
C GLN A 763 12.67 -22.64 35.08
N ARG A 764 12.17 -22.34 33.88
CA ARG A 764 10.96 -22.97 33.31
C ARG A 764 11.12 -23.29 31.83
N PHE A 765 10.32 -24.21 31.34
CA PHE A 765 10.07 -24.36 29.91
C PHE A 765 8.91 -23.48 29.47
N THR A 766 9.04 -22.85 28.30
CA THR A 766 7.95 -22.15 27.61
C THR A 766 7.55 -22.97 26.38
N THR A 767 6.26 -23.20 26.17
CA THR A 767 5.78 -23.92 24.99
C THR A 767 6.03 -23.12 23.71
N ALA A 768 6.41 -23.82 22.65
CA ALA A 768 6.72 -23.27 21.32
C ALA A 768 6.03 -24.11 20.22
N HIS A 769 4.74 -24.41 20.43
CA HIS A 769 3.92 -25.27 19.58
C HIS A 769 2.47 -24.81 19.65
N ASN A 770 1.70 -24.96 18.58
CA ASN A 770 0.26 -24.83 18.64
C ASN A 770 -0.32 -25.90 19.59
N LEU A 771 -0.85 -25.48 20.73
CA LEU A 771 -1.36 -26.39 21.75
C LEU A 771 -2.69 -27.03 21.36
N LYS A 772 -3.49 -26.37 20.50
CA LYS A 772 -4.75 -26.94 19.98
C LYS A 772 -4.48 -28.12 19.05
N TYR A 773 -3.46 -28.01 18.18
CA TYR A 773 -2.97 -29.13 17.37
C TYR A 773 -2.65 -30.36 18.24
N LEU A 774 -1.98 -30.18 19.38
CA LEU A 774 -1.63 -31.32 20.25
C LEU A 774 -2.84 -31.91 20.99
N ALA A 775 -3.87 -31.10 21.24
CA ALA A 775 -5.08 -31.50 21.98
C ALA A 775 -6.03 -32.39 21.17
N GLU A 776 -5.88 -32.48 19.85
CA GLU A 776 -6.76 -33.31 19.00
C GLU A 776 -6.87 -34.77 19.51
N SER A 777 -8.05 -35.38 19.29
CA SER A 777 -8.40 -36.73 19.77
C SER A 777 -7.47 -37.84 19.26
N THR A 778 -6.91 -37.68 18.06
CA THR A 778 -5.91 -38.61 17.50
C THR A 778 -4.52 -38.45 18.12
N ARG A 779 -4.31 -37.44 18.98
CA ARG A 779 -3.05 -37.14 19.67
C ARG A 779 -3.23 -37.29 21.18
N LEU A 780 -3.44 -36.18 21.91
CA LEU A 780 -3.61 -36.23 23.37
C LEU A 780 -5.07 -36.44 23.80
N GLY A 781 -6.03 -35.99 22.97
CA GLY A 781 -7.48 -36.06 23.25
C GLY A 781 -8.00 -35.21 24.39
N ILE A 782 -7.13 -34.45 25.04
CA ILE A 782 -7.42 -33.42 26.04
C ILE A 782 -6.42 -32.29 25.84
N ASP A 783 -6.71 -31.10 26.38
CA ASP A 783 -5.80 -29.96 26.30
C ASP A 783 -4.45 -30.27 26.98
N VAL A 784 -3.38 -29.62 26.49
CA VAL A 784 -2.00 -29.92 26.92
C VAL A 784 -1.82 -29.63 28.42
N GLU A 785 -2.44 -28.58 28.94
CA GLU A 785 -2.37 -28.22 30.35
C GLU A 785 -3.02 -29.31 31.22
N GLY A 786 -4.25 -29.71 30.89
CA GLY A 786 -4.96 -30.81 31.52
C GLY A 786 -4.20 -32.13 31.43
N TRP A 787 -3.61 -32.44 30.27
CA TRP A 787 -2.81 -33.65 30.09
C TRP A 787 -1.59 -33.68 31.01
N LEU A 788 -0.90 -32.56 31.15
CA LEU A 788 0.26 -32.45 32.04
C LEU A 788 -0.16 -32.51 33.52
N LYS A 789 -1.26 -31.85 33.89
CA LYS A 789 -1.79 -31.84 35.26
C LYS A 789 -2.26 -33.22 35.75
N THR A 790 -2.83 -34.05 34.87
CA THR A 790 -3.19 -35.44 35.21
C THR A 790 -1.99 -36.36 35.51
N ARG A 791 -0.77 -35.87 35.28
CA ARG A 791 0.49 -36.61 35.47
C ARG A 791 1.34 -36.06 36.61
N ASP A 792 0.68 -35.48 37.61
CA ASP A 792 1.33 -35.01 38.83
C ASP A 792 2.32 -36.05 39.40
N GLY A 793 3.54 -35.60 39.66
CA GLY A 793 4.66 -36.42 40.14
C GLY A 793 5.31 -37.36 39.12
N GLN A 794 4.79 -37.46 37.88
CA GLN A 794 5.38 -38.32 36.84
C GLN A 794 6.60 -37.65 36.17
N LYS A 795 7.44 -38.49 35.56
CA LYS A 795 8.64 -38.08 34.83
C LYS A 795 8.38 -38.09 33.33
N ILE A 796 8.65 -36.97 32.67
CA ILE A 796 8.55 -36.82 31.22
C ILE A 796 9.95 -36.70 30.64
N GLU A 797 10.22 -37.41 29.53
CA GLU A 797 11.51 -37.34 28.86
C GLU A 797 11.70 -36.00 28.15
N ILE A 798 12.89 -35.43 28.32
CA ILE A 798 13.36 -34.23 27.62
C ILE A 798 14.33 -34.69 26.55
N GLU A 799 14.00 -34.39 25.31
CA GLU A 799 14.81 -34.65 24.14
C GLU A 799 15.44 -33.36 23.59
N GLU A 800 16.72 -33.42 23.24
CA GLU A 800 17.43 -32.37 22.51
C GLU A 800 17.41 -32.69 21.00
N PRO A 801 16.86 -31.81 20.14
CA PRO A 801 16.94 -31.95 18.69
C PRO A 801 18.39 -31.89 18.20
N THR A 802 18.84 -32.91 17.47
CA THR A 802 20.23 -33.01 16.97
C THR A 802 20.41 -32.50 15.54
N GLY A 803 19.35 -32.00 14.90
CA GLY A 803 19.37 -31.40 13.56
C GLY A 803 18.57 -32.19 12.52
N TYR A 804 18.56 -31.68 11.29
CA TYR A 804 17.74 -32.24 10.20
C TYR A 804 18.14 -33.68 9.86
N GLY A 805 17.15 -34.59 9.91
CA GLY A 805 17.29 -36.02 9.63
C GLY A 805 17.98 -36.85 10.71
N SER A 806 18.32 -36.26 11.86
CA SER A 806 18.98 -36.97 12.97
C SER A 806 17.97 -37.30 14.08
N GLN A 807 18.14 -38.44 14.75
CA GLN A 807 17.30 -38.77 15.92
C GLN A 807 17.63 -37.84 17.08
N ASN A 808 16.59 -37.37 17.77
CA ASN A 808 16.74 -36.58 18.98
C ASN A 808 17.52 -37.36 20.05
N LYS A 809 18.29 -36.63 20.86
CA LYS A 809 19.06 -37.21 21.95
C LYS A 809 18.34 -36.97 23.27
N ILE A 810 18.15 -38.00 24.08
CA ILE A 810 17.61 -37.84 25.44
C ILE A 810 18.60 -37.03 26.27
N TRP A 811 18.18 -35.85 26.72
CA TRP A 811 18.93 -34.96 27.60
C TRP A 811 18.75 -35.37 29.07
N GLY A 812 17.51 -35.67 29.46
CA GLY A 812 17.14 -36.01 30.84
C GLY A 812 15.62 -36.19 30.97
N MET A 813 15.12 -36.01 32.19
CA MET A 813 13.69 -36.01 32.47
C MET A 813 13.29 -34.78 33.28
N ILE A 814 12.04 -34.35 33.17
CA ILE A 814 11.41 -33.38 34.07
C ILE A 814 10.34 -34.10 34.89
N ARG A 815 10.35 -33.91 36.22
CA ARG A 815 9.21 -34.27 37.07
C ARG A 815 8.21 -33.12 37.05
N ILE A 816 7.00 -33.38 36.57
CA ILE A 816 5.93 -32.38 36.52
C ILE A 816 5.11 -32.47 37.80
N ASP A 817 5.01 -31.36 38.52
CA ASP A 817 4.08 -31.21 39.63
C ASP A 817 2.87 -30.39 39.11
N ALA A 818 1.63 -30.73 39.50
CA ALA A 818 0.41 -30.14 38.88
C ALA A 818 0.34 -28.60 38.97
N ASP A 819 0.82 -28.03 40.08
CA ASP A 819 0.90 -26.58 40.30
C ASP A 819 2.04 -25.90 39.52
N ALA A 820 2.84 -26.67 38.77
CA ALA A 820 3.99 -26.18 38.01
C ALA A 820 3.69 -25.96 36.51
N VAL A 821 2.45 -26.20 36.07
CA VAL A 821 1.99 -25.93 34.69
C VAL A 821 0.92 -24.84 34.71
N LYS A 822 1.20 -23.70 34.07
CA LYS A 822 0.33 -22.53 34.07
C LYS A 822 0.39 -21.79 32.74
N PRO A 823 -0.70 -21.14 32.29
CA PRO A 823 -0.63 -20.14 31.23
C PRO A 823 0.33 -19.02 31.62
N ILE A 824 1.15 -18.57 30.67
CA ILE A 824 2.00 -17.39 30.87
C ILE A 824 1.10 -16.15 30.68
N PRO A 825 1.05 -15.22 31.64
CA PRO A 825 0.30 -13.97 31.51
C PRO A 825 0.73 -13.21 30.25
N ASP A 826 -0.24 -12.62 29.56
CA ASP A 826 -0.03 -11.80 28.35
C ASP A 826 0.82 -12.50 27.28
N SER A 827 0.68 -13.83 27.14
CA SER A 827 1.46 -14.62 26.17
C SER A 827 0.71 -15.00 24.90
N THR A 828 -0.43 -14.36 24.67
CA THR A 828 -1.20 -14.46 23.43
C THR A 828 -0.32 -14.04 22.26
N TYR A 829 -0.42 -14.74 21.13
CA TYR A 829 0.36 -14.38 19.94
C TYR A 829 -0.44 -14.57 18.66
N THR A 830 -0.10 -13.78 17.65
CA THR A 830 -0.58 -13.98 16.28
C THR A 830 0.19 -15.15 15.65
N PRO A 831 -0.49 -16.21 15.17
CA PRO A 831 0.16 -17.38 14.57
C PRO A 831 0.63 -17.09 13.12
N ALA A 832 1.40 -16.03 12.91
CA ALA A 832 1.95 -15.64 11.61
C ALA A 832 3.46 -15.36 11.69
N ILE A 833 4.17 -15.62 10.59
CA ILE A 833 5.58 -15.26 10.46
C ILE A 833 5.78 -14.40 9.20
N PRO A 834 6.09 -13.10 9.35
CA PRO A 834 6.50 -12.27 8.23
C PRO A 834 7.85 -12.73 7.68
N ILE A 835 7.98 -12.74 6.35
CA ILE A 835 9.23 -13.06 5.64
C ILE A 835 9.69 -11.87 4.79
N LEU A 836 8.82 -11.31 3.96
CA LEU A 836 9.11 -10.13 3.10
C LEU A 836 7.90 -9.19 3.05
N ALA A 837 8.19 -7.89 3.05
CA ALA A 837 7.23 -6.81 2.82
C ALA A 837 7.99 -5.64 2.16
N GLU A 838 8.40 -5.89 0.92
CA GLU A 838 9.25 -5.03 0.08
C GLU A 838 8.40 -4.35 -1.01
N PRO A 839 8.86 -3.28 -1.69
CA PRO A 839 8.03 -2.52 -2.64
C PRO A 839 7.26 -3.34 -3.68
N ARG A 840 7.83 -4.45 -4.16
CA ARG A 840 7.15 -5.34 -5.11
C ARG A 840 6.63 -6.62 -4.49
N THR A 841 7.28 -7.14 -3.46
CA THR A 841 7.16 -8.55 -3.06
C THR A 841 6.74 -8.70 -1.59
N PHE A 842 5.78 -9.59 -1.35
CA PHE A 842 5.32 -10.00 -0.04
C PHE A 842 5.43 -11.50 0.15
N MET A 843 5.83 -11.94 1.34
CA MET A 843 5.83 -13.34 1.76
C MET A 843 5.54 -13.47 3.26
N ALA A 844 4.60 -14.34 3.61
CA ALA A 844 4.28 -14.66 5.01
C ALA A 844 3.86 -16.13 5.17
N LEU A 845 4.24 -16.73 6.30
CA LEU A 845 3.67 -18.01 6.73
C LEU A 845 2.48 -17.77 7.66
N VAL A 846 1.37 -18.42 7.37
CA VAL A 846 0.11 -18.37 8.13
C VAL A 846 -0.45 -19.78 8.33
N PRO A 847 -1.41 -19.99 9.25
CA PRO A 847 -2.11 -21.26 9.37
C PRO A 847 -2.84 -21.59 8.07
N ALA A 848 -2.82 -22.85 7.64
CA ALA A 848 -3.37 -23.22 6.33
C ALA A 848 -4.90 -23.01 6.25
N ASP A 849 -5.63 -23.28 7.33
CA ASP A 849 -7.07 -23.05 7.45
C ASP A 849 -7.47 -21.57 7.43
N LYS A 850 -6.52 -20.65 7.68
CA LYS A 850 -6.72 -19.20 7.64
C LYS A 850 -6.14 -18.50 6.41
N ALA A 851 -5.43 -19.23 5.54
CA ALA A 851 -4.74 -18.65 4.40
C ALA A 851 -5.68 -17.95 3.42
N LEU A 852 -6.90 -18.48 3.21
CA LEU A 852 -7.86 -17.90 2.29
C LEU A 852 -8.53 -16.64 2.86
N ASP A 853 -8.76 -16.58 4.17
CA ASP A 853 -9.24 -15.38 4.86
C ASP A 853 -8.23 -14.24 4.70
N VAL A 854 -6.94 -14.55 4.90
CA VAL A 854 -5.84 -13.60 4.68
C VAL A 854 -5.78 -13.11 3.23
N VAL A 855 -5.89 -14.01 2.25
CA VAL A 855 -5.91 -13.63 0.82
C VAL A 855 -7.12 -12.75 0.48
N ALA A 856 -8.30 -13.06 1.04
CA ALA A 856 -9.49 -12.23 0.87
C ALA A 856 -9.28 -10.82 1.43
N ALA A 857 -8.75 -10.70 2.66
CA ALA A 857 -8.47 -9.40 3.27
C ALA A 857 -7.41 -8.58 2.52
N ILE A 858 -6.38 -9.23 1.96
CA ILE A 858 -5.41 -8.58 1.07
C ILE A 858 -6.12 -8.06 -0.20
N ASN A 859 -6.98 -8.88 -0.80
CA ASN A 859 -7.73 -8.49 -1.99
C ASN A 859 -8.70 -7.33 -1.71
N GLU A 860 -9.38 -7.33 -0.57
CA GLU A 860 -10.25 -6.24 -0.14
C GLU A 860 -9.48 -4.93 0.05
N LYS A 861 -8.32 -4.96 0.72
CA LYS A 861 -7.44 -3.79 0.83
C LYS A 861 -6.97 -3.31 -0.54
N TYR A 862 -6.65 -4.23 -1.45
CA TYR A 862 -6.26 -3.91 -2.83
C TYR A 862 -7.39 -3.25 -3.63
N GLU A 863 -8.60 -3.80 -3.62
CA GLU A 863 -9.75 -3.20 -4.30
C GLU A 863 -10.10 -1.82 -3.72
N ARG A 864 -9.93 -1.62 -2.41
CA ARG A 864 -10.13 -0.33 -1.76
C ARG A 864 -9.07 0.70 -2.16
N GLU A 865 -7.79 0.38 -1.96
CA GLU A 865 -6.69 1.36 -2.05
C GLU A 865 -6.07 1.48 -3.44
N MET A 866 -6.26 0.48 -4.30
CA MET A 866 -5.73 0.45 -5.67
C MET A 866 -6.85 0.34 -6.72
N GLY A 867 -8.12 0.30 -6.29
CA GLY A 867 -9.29 0.06 -7.15
C GLY A 867 -9.42 1.03 -8.33
N LYS A 868 -9.02 2.29 -8.15
CA LYS A 868 -9.04 3.32 -9.22
C LYS A 868 -8.12 2.98 -10.39
N VAL A 869 -7.04 2.24 -10.16
CA VAL A 869 -6.01 1.95 -11.17
C VAL A 869 -5.76 0.46 -11.37
N ARG A 870 -6.67 -0.37 -10.85
CA ARG A 870 -6.63 -1.84 -10.91
C ARG A 870 -6.41 -2.39 -12.32
N ASN A 871 -6.92 -1.69 -13.34
CA ASN A 871 -6.76 -2.08 -14.75
C ASN A 871 -5.30 -2.19 -15.23
N ARG A 872 -4.37 -1.49 -14.57
CA ARG A 872 -2.96 -1.38 -14.97
C ARG A 872 -1.95 -1.64 -13.86
N LEU A 873 -2.40 -1.91 -12.63
CA LEU A 873 -1.58 -2.28 -11.48
C LEU A 873 -2.07 -3.62 -10.92
N PRO A 874 -1.87 -4.75 -11.62
CA PRO A 874 -2.38 -6.03 -11.16
C PRO A 874 -1.64 -6.52 -9.91
N LEU A 875 -2.40 -7.13 -9.00
CA LEU A 875 -1.88 -7.85 -7.85
C LEU A 875 -1.91 -9.36 -8.10
N HIS A 876 -0.75 -10.01 -8.07
CA HIS A 876 -0.65 -11.47 -8.20
C HIS A 876 -0.42 -12.08 -6.82
N MET A 877 -1.35 -12.93 -6.39
CA MET A 877 -1.28 -13.65 -5.12
C MET A 877 -1.14 -15.15 -5.35
N GLY A 878 -0.39 -15.81 -4.46
CA GLY A 878 -0.19 -17.26 -4.49
C GLY A 878 -0.20 -17.85 -3.09
N VAL A 879 -0.77 -19.05 -2.94
CA VAL A 879 -0.80 -19.78 -1.66
C VAL A 879 -0.16 -21.16 -1.82
N VAL A 880 0.99 -21.37 -1.18
CA VAL A 880 1.64 -22.67 -1.12
C VAL A 880 1.30 -23.33 0.21
N PHE A 881 0.42 -24.31 0.15
CA PHE A 881 0.04 -25.13 1.30
C PHE A 881 1.01 -26.30 1.45
N ALA A 882 1.39 -26.61 2.69
CA ALA A 882 2.22 -27.78 3.00
C ALA A 882 1.98 -28.28 4.43
N PRO A 883 2.24 -29.57 4.72
CA PRO A 883 2.49 -30.01 6.08
C PRO A 883 3.61 -29.17 6.72
N TYR A 884 3.50 -28.81 8.00
CA TYR A 884 4.49 -27.93 8.65
C TYR A 884 5.91 -28.53 8.70
N LYS A 885 6.02 -29.86 8.54
CA LYS A 885 7.29 -30.60 8.46
C LYS A 885 7.91 -30.63 7.06
N THR A 886 7.22 -30.12 6.05
CA THR A 886 7.77 -30.02 4.69
C THR A 886 9.03 -29.15 4.71
N PRO A 887 10.11 -29.53 4.00
CA PRO A 887 11.33 -28.74 3.99
C PRO A 887 11.07 -27.29 3.57
N LEU A 888 11.45 -26.32 4.40
CA LEU A 888 11.17 -24.90 4.16
C LEU A 888 11.65 -24.44 2.77
N ARG A 889 12.81 -24.91 2.34
CA ARG A 889 13.35 -24.63 0.99
C ARG A 889 12.40 -25.01 -0.14
N ALA A 890 11.66 -26.11 -0.02
CA ALA A 890 10.69 -26.51 -1.04
C ALA A 890 9.47 -25.58 -1.06
N VAL A 891 9.03 -25.13 0.12
CA VAL A 891 7.95 -24.14 0.27
C VAL A 891 8.38 -22.78 -0.31
N MET A 892 9.59 -22.32 0.01
CA MET A 892 10.15 -21.06 -0.52
C MET A 892 10.37 -21.11 -2.04
N ASP A 893 10.90 -22.21 -2.60
CA ASP A 893 11.05 -22.38 -4.06
C ASP A 893 9.68 -22.38 -4.76
N ALA A 894 8.67 -23.03 -4.18
CA ALA A 894 7.30 -22.98 -4.69
C ALA A 894 6.73 -21.55 -4.67
N GLY A 895 6.91 -20.81 -3.57
CA GLY A 895 6.47 -19.41 -3.48
C GLY A 895 7.18 -18.51 -4.49
N ARG A 896 8.51 -18.62 -4.61
CA ARG A 896 9.30 -17.89 -5.62
C ARG A 896 8.85 -18.22 -7.04
N ARG A 897 8.47 -19.47 -7.32
CA ARG A 897 7.91 -19.84 -8.64
C ARG A 897 6.56 -19.19 -8.89
N MET A 898 5.70 -19.07 -7.88
CA MET A 898 4.42 -18.36 -8.02
C MET A 898 4.62 -16.89 -8.38
N LEU A 899 5.64 -16.24 -7.80
CA LEU A 899 6.02 -14.85 -8.13
C LEU A 899 6.62 -14.65 -9.53
N LYS A 900 6.88 -15.72 -10.29
CA LYS A 900 7.31 -15.61 -11.70
C LYS A 900 6.15 -15.44 -12.67
N GLN A 901 4.91 -15.42 -12.17
CA GLN A 901 3.75 -15.09 -12.99
C GLN A 901 3.96 -13.70 -13.58
N LYS A 902 3.93 -13.60 -14.91
CA LYS A 902 3.99 -12.32 -15.61
C LYS A 902 2.58 -11.91 -16.03
N ALA A 903 2.34 -10.60 -16.09
CA ALA A 903 1.26 -10.10 -16.93
C ALA A 903 1.65 -10.39 -18.40
N SER A 904 0.68 -10.82 -19.23
CA SER A 904 0.95 -11.23 -20.61
C SER A 904 1.81 -10.22 -21.37
N ALA A 905 2.91 -10.70 -21.95
CA ALA A 905 3.84 -9.91 -22.76
C ALA A 905 3.40 -9.78 -24.24
N GLU A 906 2.50 -10.65 -24.70
CA GLU A 906 1.98 -10.66 -26.08
C GLU A 906 0.55 -10.15 -26.10
N GLY A 907 0.43 -8.82 -26.17
CA GLY A 907 -0.85 -8.14 -26.32
C GLY A 907 -1.66 -8.15 -25.03
N ALA A 908 -2.26 -7.01 -24.72
CA ALA A 908 -3.26 -6.98 -23.67
C ALA A 908 -4.25 -8.13 -23.81
N VAL A 909 -4.60 -8.71 -22.67
CA VAL A 909 -5.89 -9.36 -22.52
C VAL A 909 -6.93 -8.29 -22.88
N SER A 910 -7.54 -8.42 -24.06
CA SER A 910 -8.56 -7.49 -24.55
C SER A 910 -9.88 -7.92 -23.94
N TRP A 911 -10.52 -7.02 -23.21
CA TRP A 911 -11.78 -7.26 -22.53
C TRP A 911 -12.86 -6.40 -23.14
N GLU A 912 -14.04 -6.97 -23.34
CA GLU A 912 -15.22 -6.22 -23.72
C GLU A 912 -15.97 -5.75 -22.47
N VAL A 913 -16.41 -4.48 -22.44
CA VAL A 913 -17.32 -3.98 -21.43
C VAL A 913 -18.73 -4.50 -21.74
N THR A 914 -19.17 -5.49 -20.98
CA THR A 914 -20.44 -6.18 -21.24
C THR A 914 -21.62 -5.49 -20.58
N GLU A 915 -21.45 -5.04 -19.33
CA GLU A 915 -22.44 -4.29 -18.58
C GLU A 915 -21.78 -3.14 -17.83
N LYS A 916 -22.55 -2.09 -17.57
CA LYS A 916 -22.14 -0.90 -16.82
C LYS A 916 -23.32 -0.37 -16.03
N GLU A 917 -23.11 -0.16 -14.74
CA GLU A 917 -24.10 0.41 -13.84
C GLU A 917 -23.44 1.51 -13.00
N CYS A 918 -24.10 2.66 -12.89
CA CYS A 918 -23.64 3.78 -12.06
C CYS A 918 -24.47 3.82 -10.77
N PHE A 919 -23.82 4.03 -9.63
CA PHE A 919 -24.47 4.04 -8.32
C PHE A 919 -24.03 5.24 -7.49
N ASP A 920 -25.00 5.81 -6.76
CA ASP A 920 -24.78 6.76 -5.66
C ASP A 920 -24.79 6.04 -4.29
N ALA A 921 -24.30 6.73 -3.26
CA ALA A 921 -23.96 6.25 -1.91
C ALA A 921 -24.91 5.24 -1.22
N ASP A 922 -26.20 5.21 -1.58
CA ASP A 922 -27.24 4.41 -0.92
C ASP A 922 -27.97 3.41 -1.85
N ALA A 923 -27.61 3.30 -3.12
CA ALA A 923 -28.43 2.62 -4.13
C ALA A 923 -27.88 1.28 -4.68
N GLY A 924 -26.63 0.92 -4.39
CA GLY A 924 -25.92 -0.13 -5.13
C GLY A 924 -25.45 -1.36 -4.34
N SER A 925 -25.18 -2.45 -5.07
CA SER A 925 -24.67 -3.73 -4.55
C SER A 925 -23.15 -3.71 -4.32
N LEU A 926 -22.64 -2.82 -3.47
CA LEU A 926 -21.22 -2.82 -3.06
C LEU A 926 -20.91 -4.04 -2.18
N PRO A 927 -19.75 -4.71 -2.39
CA PRO A 927 -19.19 -5.64 -1.42
C PRO A 927 -19.07 -4.99 -0.04
N GLU A 928 -19.35 -5.76 1.02
CA GLU A 928 -19.40 -5.25 2.40
C GLU A 928 -18.12 -4.52 2.81
N ALA A 929 -16.95 -5.05 2.43
CA ALA A 929 -15.64 -4.47 2.72
C ALA A 929 -15.39 -3.08 2.10
N LEU A 930 -16.20 -2.67 1.11
CA LEU A 930 -16.10 -1.36 0.44
C LEU A 930 -17.22 -0.41 0.86
N ARG A 931 -18.18 -0.86 1.70
CA ARG A 931 -19.28 -0.01 2.18
C ARG A 931 -18.77 1.01 3.18
N ASN A 932 -19.47 2.15 3.24
CA ASN A 932 -19.15 3.29 4.11
C ASN A 932 -17.82 3.98 3.82
N ASP A 933 -17.12 3.57 2.77
CA ASP A 933 -15.91 4.24 2.31
C ASP A 933 -16.28 5.50 1.49
N PRO A 934 -15.80 6.70 1.88
CA PRO A 934 -16.14 7.94 1.18
C PRO A 934 -15.83 7.92 -0.32
N HIS A 935 -14.78 7.21 -0.75
CA HIS A 935 -14.41 7.16 -2.18
C HIS A 935 -15.47 6.46 -3.04
N PHE A 936 -16.28 5.59 -2.42
CA PHE A 936 -17.37 4.85 -3.05
C PHE A 936 -18.74 5.53 -2.87
N ALA A 937 -18.78 6.78 -2.36
CA ALA A 937 -20.01 7.57 -2.32
C ALA A 937 -20.64 7.78 -3.71
N ALA A 938 -19.84 7.65 -4.78
CA ALA A 938 -20.31 7.33 -6.12
C ALA A 938 -19.33 6.35 -6.77
N TYR A 939 -19.84 5.37 -7.51
CA TYR A 939 -19.00 4.38 -8.18
C TYR A 939 -19.66 3.81 -9.44
N VAL A 940 -18.86 3.22 -10.32
CA VAL A 940 -19.33 2.47 -11.49
C VAL A 940 -19.00 1.00 -11.31
N ARG A 941 -19.97 0.12 -11.55
CA ARG A 941 -19.76 -1.32 -11.67
C ARG A 941 -19.63 -1.67 -13.15
N LEU A 942 -18.49 -2.25 -13.53
CA LEU A 942 -18.23 -2.74 -14.89
C LEU A 942 -18.15 -4.27 -14.86
N GLU A 943 -18.94 -4.93 -15.73
CA GLU A 943 -18.76 -6.34 -16.05
C GLU A 943 -17.94 -6.47 -17.34
N LEU A 944 -16.82 -7.16 -17.23
CA LEU A 944 -15.86 -7.33 -18.31
C LEU A 944 -15.84 -8.79 -18.75
N GLU A 945 -15.81 -9.04 -20.06
CA GLU A 945 -15.65 -10.38 -20.62
C GLU A 945 -14.39 -10.48 -21.47
N LEU A 946 -13.60 -11.51 -21.22
CA LEU A 946 -12.39 -11.79 -21.95
C LEU A 946 -12.71 -12.30 -23.36
N ILE A 947 -12.33 -11.52 -24.37
CA ILE A 947 -12.58 -11.81 -25.80
C ILE A 947 -12.02 -13.18 -26.23
N ARG A 948 -10.91 -13.63 -25.63
CA ARG A 948 -10.30 -14.95 -25.90
C ARG A 948 -10.15 -15.75 -24.62
N GLY A 949 -11.13 -16.59 -24.30
CA GLY A 949 -11.10 -17.48 -23.13
C GLY A 949 -12.36 -17.48 -22.27
N GLY A 950 -13.34 -16.61 -22.53
CA GLY A 950 -14.68 -16.69 -21.91
C GLY A 950 -14.67 -16.57 -20.38
N ARG A 951 -13.72 -15.82 -19.83
CA ARG A 951 -13.64 -15.45 -18.41
C ARG A 951 -14.29 -14.09 -18.21
N SER A 952 -14.87 -13.84 -17.05
CA SER A 952 -15.46 -12.55 -16.71
C SER A 952 -14.83 -11.96 -15.46
N ALA A 953 -14.76 -10.63 -15.38
CA ALA A 953 -14.26 -9.88 -14.24
C ALA A 953 -15.26 -8.76 -13.88
N VAL A 954 -15.37 -8.46 -12.58
CA VAL A 954 -16.15 -7.32 -12.09
C VAL A 954 -15.20 -6.28 -11.51
N TRP A 955 -15.38 -5.03 -11.93
CA TRP A 955 -14.60 -3.89 -11.45
C TRP A 955 -15.54 -2.83 -10.86
N HIS A 956 -15.41 -2.56 -9.56
CA HIS A 956 -16.09 -1.47 -8.87
C HIS A 956 -15.16 -0.27 -8.84
N VAL A 957 -15.42 0.73 -9.67
CA VAL A 957 -14.54 1.89 -9.87
C VAL A 957 -15.00 3.05 -9.00
N PRO A 958 -14.24 3.46 -7.96
CA PRO A 958 -14.58 4.63 -7.16
C PRO A 958 -14.50 5.90 -8.02
N LEU A 959 -15.48 6.79 -7.89
CA LEU A 959 -15.56 8.04 -8.64
C LEU A 959 -15.33 9.29 -7.77
N ARG A 960 -15.02 9.15 -6.48
CA ARG A 960 -14.80 10.26 -5.56
C ARG A 960 -13.39 10.27 -4.96
N MET A 961 -12.95 11.45 -4.53
CA MET A 961 -11.77 11.65 -3.68
C MET A 961 -12.10 11.32 -2.21
N GLY A 962 -11.14 11.47 -1.29
CA GLY A 962 -11.29 10.99 0.10
C GLY A 962 -12.31 11.74 0.95
N ASP A 963 -12.77 12.89 0.47
CA ASP A 963 -13.87 13.66 1.05
C ASP A 963 -15.26 13.09 0.74
N GLY A 964 -15.35 12.14 -0.21
CA GLY A 964 -16.58 11.57 -0.72
C GLY A 964 -17.46 12.53 -1.53
N SER A 965 -16.97 13.73 -1.84
CA SER A 965 -17.73 14.79 -2.52
C SER A 965 -17.07 15.24 -3.82
N THR A 966 -15.75 15.41 -3.81
CA THR A 966 -14.97 15.83 -4.96
C THR A 966 -14.90 14.69 -5.98
N PRO A 967 -15.31 14.92 -7.25
CA PRO A 967 -15.24 13.92 -8.31
C PRO A 967 -13.79 13.64 -8.66
N ASP A 968 -13.46 12.37 -8.90
CA ASP A 968 -12.12 11.99 -9.34
C ASP A 968 -11.97 12.21 -10.84
N CYS A 969 -11.25 13.25 -11.24
CA CYS A 969 -10.99 13.53 -12.65
C CYS A 969 -9.64 12.94 -13.14
N TRP A 970 -8.88 12.22 -12.30
CA TRP A 970 -7.44 11.97 -12.50
C TRP A 970 -7.06 10.50 -12.67
N TYR A 971 -7.64 9.59 -11.89
CA TYR A 971 -7.10 8.23 -11.75
C TYR A 971 -7.82 7.13 -12.53
N PRO A 972 -9.18 7.08 -12.58
CA PRO A 972 -9.91 5.93 -13.10
C PRO A 972 -10.02 5.92 -14.63
N TYR A 973 -8.89 6.04 -15.32
CA TYR A 973 -8.78 5.93 -16.77
C TYR A 973 -8.31 4.54 -17.20
N VAL A 974 -8.85 4.07 -18.32
CA VAL A 974 -8.46 2.81 -18.95
C VAL A 974 -8.20 2.98 -20.44
N PHE A 975 -7.20 2.25 -20.96
CA PHE A 975 -6.92 2.26 -22.38
C PHE A 975 -8.03 1.52 -23.15
N VAL A 976 -8.58 2.17 -24.15
CA VAL A 976 -9.58 1.62 -25.06
C VAL A 976 -8.91 1.27 -26.38
N LYS A 977 -9.00 0.00 -26.77
CA LYS A 977 -8.47 -0.52 -28.04
C LYS A 977 -9.33 -0.06 -29.23
N HIS A 978 -10.65 -0.13 -29.07
CA HIS A 978 -11.65 0.41 -29.98
C HIS A 978 -12.98 0.49 -29.25
N ASP A 979 -13.87 1.36 -29.74
CA ASP A 979 -15.24 1.45 -29.28
C ASP A 979 -16.08 0.28 -29.79
N ARG A 980 -17.36 0.29 -29.37
CA ARG A 980 -18.39 -0.66 -29.81
C ARG A 980 -18.56 -0.87 -31.31
N ASP A 981 -18.14 0.09 -32.14
CA ASP A 981 -18.28 0.06 -33.60
C ASP A 981 -16.96 -0.31 -34.30
N GLY A 982 -15.90 -0.64 -33.54
CA GLY A 982 -14.58 -0.96 -34.05
C GLY A 982 -13.71 0.26 -34.36
N ASN A 983 -14.16 1.46 -33.99
CA ASN A 983 -13.51 2.73 -34.26
C ASN A 983 -12.70 3.22 -33.05
N PRO A 984 -11.85 4.25 -33.20
CA PRO A 984 -11.35 4.99 -32.05
C PRO A 984 -12.52 5.53 -31.19
N PRO A 985 -12.39 5.59 -29.85
CA PRO A 985 -13.46 6.01 -28.95
C PRO A 985 -13.69 7.52 -28.95
N ASP A 986 -13.83 8.14 -30.11
CA ASP A 986 -13.98 9.58 -30.26
C ASP A 986 -15.31 10.08 -29.69
N GLY A 987 -15.35 11.36 -29.29
CA GLY A 987 -16.55 12.01 -28.72
C GLY A 987 -16.85 11.65 -27.26
N ARG A 988 -15.87 11.10 -26.52
CA ARG A 988 -15.93 10.97 -25.05
C ARG A 988 -15.54 12.29 -24.39
N LYS A 989 -16.19 12.61 -23.27
CA LYS A 989 -15.95 13.86 -22.51
C LYS A 989 -14.55 13.88 -21.88
N ARG A 990 -14.19 12.81 -21.16
CA ARG A 990 -12.91 12.70 -20.45
C ARG A 990 -12.04 11.66 -21.12
N MET A 991 -11.18 12.09 -22.04
CA MET A 991 -10.33 11.20 -22.80
C MET A 991 -9.04 11.87 -23.27
N PHE A 992 -7.90 11.19 -23.23
CA PHE A 992 -6.66 11.71 -23.82
C PHE A 992 -5.78 10.57 -24.36
N GLU A 993 -4.79 10.89 -25.17
CA GLU A 993 -3.87 9.91 -25.75
C GLU A 993 -2.63 9.71 -24.88
N ALA A 994 -2.23 8.45 -24.64
CA ALA A 994 -1.00 8.11 -23.92
C ALA A 994 -0.28 6.89 -24.53
N PRO A 995 1.04 6.71 -24.28
CA PRO A 995 1.75 5.51 -24.73
C PRO A 995 1.22 4.27 -24.01
N CYS A 996 0.70 3.30 -24.75
CA CYS A 996 0.11 2.09 -24.19
C CYS A 996 1.11 0.91 -24.17
N PRO A 997 1.56 0.43 -22.99
CA PRO A 997 2.52 -0.66 -22.89
C PRO A 997 2.05 -1.97 -23.55
N TRP A 998 0.73 -2.18 -23.62
CA TRP A 998 0.15 -3.38 -24.21
C TRP A 998 -0.17 -3.26 -25.71
N ASN A 999 0.19 -2.13 -26.32
CA ASN A 999 0.08 -1.87 -27.76
C ASN A 999 1.41 -1.32 -28.30
N GLU A 1000 2.54 -1.96 -27.93
CA GLU A 1000 3.88 -1.59 -28.40
C GLU A 1000 4.24 -0.11 -28.10
N ASN A 1001 3.71 0.46 -27.01
CA ASN A 1001 3.82 1.88 -26.65
C ASN A 1001 3.25 2.86 -27.70
N LYS A 1002 2.38 2.39 -28.61
CA LYS A 1002 1.66 3.27 -29.54
C LYS A 1002 0.69 4.19 -28.78
N PRO A 1003 0.52 5.44 -29.21
CA PRO A 1003 -0.51 6.32 -28.68
C PRO A 1003 -1.88 5.62 -28.74
N THR A 1004 -2.54 5.52 -27.59
CA THR A 1004 -3.85 4.89 -27.43
C THR A 1004 -4.69 5.75 -26.51
N ARG A 1005 -5.99 5.85 -26.77
CA ARG A 1005 -6.92 6.64 -25.97
C ARG A 1005 -7.11 6.01 -24.57
N LEU A 1006 -6.85 6.80 -23.54
CA LEU A 1006 -7.30 6.60 -22.16
C LEU A 1006 -8.66 7.26 -22.02
N VAL A 1007 -9.67 6.49 -21.60
CA VAL A 1007 -11.03 6.98 -21.36
C VAL A 1007 -11.36 6.78 -19.89
N HIS A 1008 -11.98 7.79 -19.28
CA HIS A 1008 -12.45 7.69 -17.90
C HIS A 1008 -13.48 6.56 -17.76
N ALA A 1009 -13.44 5.76 -16.69
CA ALA A 1009 -14.26 4.57 -16.52
C ALA A 1009 -15.77 4.86 -16.60
N GLU A 1010 -16.19 6.02 -16.10
CA GLU A 1010 -17.58 6.49 -16.21
C GLU A 1010 -18.00 6.87 -17.64
N ASP A 1011 -17.07 7.09 -18.57
CA ASP A 1011 -17.37 7.40 -19.97
C ASP A 1011 -17.33 6.15 -20.89
N LEU A 1012 -17.05 4.97 -20.34
CA LEU A 1012 -17.11 3.71 -21.07
C LEU A 1012 -18.54 3.35 -21.47
N ARG A 1013 -18.69 2.62 -22.58
CA ARG A 1013 -19.96 2.11 -23.09
C ARG A 1013 -19.99 0.58 -23.04
N CYS A 1014 -21.12 0.03 -22.60
CA CYS A 1014 -21.36 -1.42 -22.55
C CYS A 1014 -22.14 -1.92 -23.77
N ARG A 1015 -22.38 -3.24 -23.84
CA ARG A 1015 -23.28 -3.84 -24.82
C ARG A 1015 -24.66 -3.20 -24.73
N TYR A 1016 -25.33 -3.10 -25.87
CA TYR A 1016 -26.71 -2.65 -25.95
C TYR A 1016 -27.46 -3.37 -27.06
N VAL A 1017 -28.79 -3.29 -27.03
CA VAL A 1017 -29.66 -3.79 -28.10
C VAL A 1017 -30.12 -2.60 -28.91
N ASP A 1018 -29.88 -2.62 -30.23
CA ASP A 1018 -30.34 -1.56 -31.12
C ASP A 1018 -31.86 -1.62 -31.34
N GLU A 1019 -32.41 -0.59 -32.00
CA GLU A 1019 -33.84 -0.50 -32.32
C GLU A 1019 -34.38 -1.67 -33.16
N ASN A 1020 -33.49 -2.43 -33.82
CA ASN A 1020 -33.82 -3.60 -34.64
C ASN A 1020 -33.66 -4.92 -33.87
N GLY A 1021 -33.38 -4.86 -32.56
CA GLY A 1021 -33.18 -6.05 -31.72
C GLY A 1021 -31.80 -6.70 -31.86
N ASN A 1022 -30.85 -6.09 -32.58
CA ASN A 1022 -29.50 -6.64 -32.72
C ASN A 1022 -28.66 -6.28 -31.50
N LYS A 1023 -27.97 -7.27 -30.93
CA LYS A 1023 -26.95 -7.04 -29.90
C LYS A 1023 -25.74 -6.37 -30.53
N LYS A 1024 -25.33 -5.24 -29.96
CA LYS A 1024 -24.12 -4.50 -30.31
C LYS A 1024 -23.08 -4.68 -29.21
N ALA A 1025 -21.81 -4.70 -29.62
CA ALA A 1025 -20.69 -4.86 -28.69
C ALA A 1025 -20.56 -3.66 -27.75
N GLY A 1026 -19.83 -3.84 -26.65
CA GLY A 1026 -19.34 -2.74 -25.83
C GLY A 1026 -17.94 -2.27 -26.25
N ASP A 1027 -17.40 -1.32 -25.50
CA ASP A 1027 -16.01 -0.87 -25.71
C ASP A 1027 -15.04 -2.02 -25.42
N THR A 1028 -14.00 -2.16 -26.24
CA THR A 1028 -12.90 -3.12 -25.99
C THR A 1028 -11.74 -2.41 -25.31
N ILE A 1029 -11.38 -2.86 -24.11
CA ILE A 1029 -10.37 -2.25 -23.26
C ILE A 1029 -9.16 -3.16 -23.04
N TYR A 1030 -8.05 -2.54 -22.64
CA TYR A 1030 -6.89 -3.24 -22.10
C TYR A 1030 -6.97 -3.28 -20.58
N PHE A 1031 -7.03 -4.50 -20.03
CA PHE A 1031 -7.22 -4.71 -18.59
C PHE A 1031 -6.37 -5.89 -18.11
N THR A 1032 -5.52 -5.64 -17.12
CA THR A 1032 -4.73 -6.68 -16.46
C THR A 1032 -5.33 -6.99 -15.09
N PRO A 1033 -6.07 -8.10 -14.93
CA PRO A 1033 -6.71 -8.41 -13.65
C PRO A 1033 -5.69 -8.85 -12.60
N ALA A 1034 -6.04 -8.62 -11.33
CA ALA A 1034 -5.45 -9.34 -10.21
C ALA A 1034 -5.74 -10.84 -10.31
N THR A 1035 -4.91 -11.68 -9.68
CA THR A 1035 -5.06 -13.13 -9.75
C THR A 1035 -4.69 -13.82 -8.44
N VAL A 1036 -5.32 -14.96 -8.17
CA VAL A 1036 -5.04 -15.84 -7.03
C VAL A 1036 -4.70 -17.24 -7.54
N ASP A 1037 -3.58 -17.79 -7.08
CA ASP A 1037 -3.18 -19.17 -7.35
C ASP A 1037 -2.97 -19.95 -6.05
N PHE A 1038 -3.02 -21.28 -6.12
CA PHE A 1038 -2.67 -22.14 -5.00
C PHE A 1038 -2.02 -23.46 -5.43
N GLN A 1039 -1.22 -24.02 -4.53
CA GLN A 1039 -0.58 -25.33 -4.70
C GLN A 1039 -0.45 -26.06 -3.35
N TRP A 1040 -0.85 -27.33 -3.32
CA TRP A 1040 -0.53 -28.24 -2.23
C TRP A 1040 0.77 -28.99 -2.51
N LEU A 1041 1.66 -29.01 -1.50
CA LEU A 1041 2.91 -29.77 -1.49
C LEU A 1041 2.80 -30.98 -0.55
N ASP A 1042 2.07 -32.02 -0.98
CA ASP A 1042 2.15 -33.35 -0.35
C ASP A 1042 3.55 -33.98 -0.50
N THR A 1043 4.22 -33.65 -1.59
CA THR A 1043 5.60 -33.99 -1.89
C THR A 1043 6.35 -32.77 -2.37
N SER A 1044 7.65 -32.71 -2.11
CA SER A 1044 8.49 -31.61 -2.59
C SER A 1044 8.45 -31.49 -4.12
N GLY A 1045 8.17 -32.57 -4.87
CA GLY A 1045 8.13 -32.58 -6.33
C GLY A 1045 7.05 -31.69 -6.95
N ARG A 1046 5.91 -31.51 -6.27
CA ARG A 1046 4.77 -30.70 -6.75
C ARG A 1046 5.15 -29.25 -7.08
N ARG A 1047 6.18 -28.71 -6.45
CA ARG A 1047 6.67 -27.34 -6.73
C ARG A 1047 7.06 -27.13 -8.19
N PHE A 1048 7.45 -28.18 -8.92
CA PHE A 1048 7.79 -28.10 -10.34
C PHE A 1048 6.56 -28.03 -11.25
N GLU A 1049 5.35 -28.24 -10.74
CA GLU A 1049 4.10 -27.99 -11.45
C GLU A 1049 3.72 -26.49 -11.46
N ILE A 1050 4.44 -25.68 -10.67
CA ILE A 1050 4.39 -24.22 -10.71
C ILE A 1050 5.27 -23.74 -11.85
N ALA A 1051 4.63 -23.65 -13.01
CA ALA A 1051 5.18 -23.11 -14.23
C ALA A 1051 4.08 -22.40 -15.01
N TYR A 1052 4.36 -21.17 -15.43
CA TYR A 1052 3.46 -20.33 -16.20
C TYR A 1052 3.93 -20.22 -17.65
N ASP A 1053 2.97 -20.04 -18.55
CA ASP A 1053 3.24 -19.63 -19.94
C ASP A 1053 3.54 -18.12 -20.04
N ASN A 1054 3.75 -17.64 -21.27
CA ASN A 1054 4.00 -16.22 -21.54
C ASN A 1054 2.79 -15.32 -21.28
N ASN A 1055 1.59 -15.90 -21.13
CA ASN A 1055 0.33 -15.21 -20.83
C ASN A 1055 0.02 -15.18 -19.33
N GLY A 1056 0.85 -15.81 -18.50
CA GLY A 1056 0.66 -15.92 -17.05
C GLY A 1056 -0.28 -17.07 -16.62
N GLY A 1057 -0.73 -17.92 -17.55
CA GLY A 1057 -1.53 -19.11 -17.27
C GLY A 1057 -0.67 -20.31 -16.86
N ARG A 1058 -1.20 -21.23 -16.03
CA ARG A 1058 -0.48 -22.44 -15.63
C ARG A 1058 -0.41 -23.45 -16.76
N LEU A 1059 0.80 -23.93 -17.07
CA LEU A 1059 1.03 -24.85 -18.21
C LEU A 1059 0.24 -26.17 -18.14
N LYS A 1060 0.07 -26.76 -16.95
CA LYS A 1060 -0.64 -28.05 -16.79
C LYS A 1060 -2.10 -27.92 -16.38
N ILE A 1061 -2.49 -26.76 -15.86
CA ILE A 1061 -3.80 -26.50 -15.25
C ILE A 1061 -4.26 -25.12 -15.73
N PRO A 1062 -4.59 -24.96 -17.02
CA PRO A 1062 -4.75 -23.65 -17.67
C PRO A 1062 -5.85 -22.76 -17.07
N ARG A 1063 -6.78 -23.34 -16.28
CA ARG A 1063 -7.77 -22.60 -15.49
C ARG A 1063 -7.17 -21.79 -14.33
N ARG A 1064 -5.94 -22.09 -13.90
CA ARG A 1064 -5.19 -21.36 -12.88
C ARG A 1064 -4.18 -20.42 -13.56
N PRO A 1065 -3.93 -19.22 -13.01
CA PRO A 1065 -4.48 -18.68 -11.77
C PRO A 1065 -5.91 -18.14 -11.93
N TYR A 1066 -6.66 -18.09 -10.83
CA TYR A 1066 -8.05 -17.61 -10.76
C TYR A 1066 -8.13 -16.09 -10.70
N LEU A 1067 -9.19 -15.49 -11.25
CA LEU A 1067 -9.54 -14.10 -10.96
C LEU A 1067 -10.18 -14.01 -9.56
N PRO A 1068 -10.13 -12.86 -8.87
CA PRO A 1068 -10.74 -12.72 -7.54
C PRO A 1068 -12.21 -13.17 -7.47
N ASN A 1069 -13.05 -12.78 -8.43
CA ASN A 1069 -14.46 -13.19 -8.49
C ASN A 1069 -14.66 -14.68 -8.81
N GLU A 1070 -13.76 -15.29 -9.58
CA GLU A 1070 -13.77 -16.74 -9.80
C GLU A 1070 -13.35 -17.48 -8.51
N PHE A 1071 -12.39 -16.93 -7.77
CA PHE A 1071 -11.93 -17.48 -6.50
C PHE A 1071 -13.04 -17.40 -5.43
N GLU A 1072 -13.77 -16.28 -5.34
CA GLU A 1072 -15.00 -16.18 -4.54
C GLU A 1072 -16.05 -17.21 -4.96
N THR A 1073 -16.11 -17.55 -6.26
CA THR A 1073 -17.02 -18.60 -6.74
C THR A 1073 -16.63 -19.97 -6.20
N LEU A 1074 -15.34 -20.29 -6.05
CA LEU A 1074 -14.90 -21.51 -5.37
C LEU A 1074 -15.40 -21.57 -3.91
N GLN A 1075 -15.36 -20.43 -3.20
CA GLN A 1075 -15.89 -20.32 -1.83
C GLN A 1075 -17.41 -20.58 -1.80
N LYS A 1076 -18.16 -20.03 -2.77
CA LYS A 1076 -19.62 -20.24 -2.91
C LYS A 1076 -19.96 -21.69 -3.23
N ILE A 1077 -19.20 -22.34 -4.12
CA ILE A 1077 -19.35 -23.77 -4.43
C ILE A 1077 -19.17 -24.58 -3.16
N TRP A 1078 -18.10 -24.33 -2.40
CA TRP A 1078 -17.87 -25.03 -1.14
C TRP A 1078 -18.99 -24.80 -0.13
N GLY A 1079 -19.41 -23.55 0.09
CA GLY A 1079 -20.50 -23.23 1.00
C GLY A 1079 -21.77 -24.02 0.67
N THR A 1080 -22.08 -24.17 -0.62
CA THR A 1080 -23.23 -24.94 -1.07
C THR A 1080 -23.04 -26.46 -0.89
N LEU A 1081 -21.88 -27.00 -1.26
CA LEU A 1081 -21.57 -28.42 -1.04
C LEU A 1081 -21.62 -28.78 0.45
N SER A 1082 -20.98 -27.96 1.29
CA SER A 1082 -20.86 -28.12 2.73
C SER A 1082 -22.21 -28.04 3.46
N ASP A 1083 -23.12 -27.19 2.99
CA ASP A 1083 -24.43 -26.99 3.61
C ASP A 1083 -25.45 -28.06 3.20
N HIS A 1084 -25.27 -28.73 2.06
CA HIS A 1084 -26.31 -29.58 1.46
C HIS A 1084 -25.94 -31.04 1.21
N LEU A 1085 -24.66 -31.42 1.25
CA LEU A 1085 -24.19 -32.78 0.95
C LEU A 1085 -23.30 -33.35 2.08
N THR A 1086 -23.21 -34.68 2.16
CA THR A 1086 -22.25 -35.37 3.04
C THR A 1086 -20.89 -35.54 2.35
N SER A 1087 -19.85 -35.81 3.14
CA SER A 1087 -18.50 -36.09 2.64
C SER A 1087 -18.50 -37.23 1.61
N THR A 1088 -19.28 -38.30 1.87
CA THR A 1088 -19.44 -39.43 0.95
C THR A 1088 -20.09 -39.03 -0.37
N GLN A 1089 -21.13 -38.20 -0.33
CA GLN A 1089 -21.80 -37.72 -1.54
C GLN A 1089 -20.85 -36.85 -2.39
N ILE A 1090 -20.10 -35.95 -1.76
CA ILE A 1090 -19.14 -35.07 -2.44
C ILE A 1090 -18.02 -35.89 -3.11
N HIS A 1091 -17.45 -36.87 -2.41
CA HIS A 1091 -16.42 -37.74 -2.98
C HIS A 1091 -16.92 -38.58 -4.16
N ALA A 1092 -18.09 -39.22 -4.01
CA ALA A 1092 -18.70 -40.00 -5.09
C ALA A 1092 -18.99 -39.13 -6.32
N PHE A 1093 -19.44 -37.90 -6.10
CA PHE A 1093 -19.70 -36.95 -7.18
C PHE A 1093 -18.42 -36.53 -7.93
N ARG A 1094 -17.36 -36.19 -7.19
CA ARG A 1094 -16.04 -35.86 -7.77
C ARG A 1094 -15.48 -37.02 -8.57
N GLU A 1095 -15.53 -38.24 -8.03
CA GLU A 1095 -15.01 -39.44 -8.69
C GLU A 1095 -15.80 -39.73 -9.98
N MET A 1096 -17.12 -39.64 -9.94
CA MET A 1096 -17.97 -39.85 -11.12
C MET A 1096 -17.63 -38.89 -12.27
N ILE A 1097 -17.44 -37.59 -12.00
CA ILE A 1097 -17.04 -36.61 -13.03
C ILE A 1097 -15.61 -36.89 -13.51
N GLY A 1098 -14.68 -37.09 -12.58
CA GLY A 1098 -13.27 -37.32 -12.88
C GLY A 1098 -13.03 -38.55 -13.74
N THR A 1099 -13.62 -39.69 -13.37
CA THR A 1099 -13.53 -40.94 -14.13
C THR A 1099 -14.13 -40.80 -15.51
N LYS A 1100 -15.33 -40.19 -15.63
CA LYS A 1100 -15.99 -40.03 -16.94
C LYS A 1100 -15.17 -39.18 -17.89
N ARG A 1101 -14.56 -38.12 -17.37
CA ARG A 1101 -13.66 -37.25 -18.12
C ARG A 1101 -12.46 -38.00 -18.68
N GLU A 1102 -11.81 -38.81 -17.84
CA GLU A 1102 -10.66 -39.62 -18.24
C GLU A 1102 -11.06 -40.69 -19.26
N GLU A 1103 -12.18 -41.41 -19.03
CA GLU A 1103 -12.74 -42.39 -19.97
C GLU A 1103 -13.02 -41.80 -21.35
N TRP A 1104 -13.47 -40.55 -21.40
CA TRP A 1104 -13.81 -39.86 -22.64
C TRP A 1104 -12.63 -39.08 -23.25
N GLY A 1105 -11.45 -39.14 -22.65
CA GLY A 1105 -10.24 -38.50 -23.18
C GLY A 1105 -10.32 -36.98 -23.24
N ILE A 1106 -11.12 -36.35 -22.37
CA ILE A 1106 -11.35 -34.91 -22.41
C ILE A 1106 -10.15 -34.19 -21.76
N SER A 1107 -9.34 -33.54 -22.59
CA SER A 1107 -8.20 -32.73 -22.15
C SER A 1107 -8.67 -31.47 -21.42
N GLU A 1108 -7.82 -30.89 -20.56
CA GLU A 1108 -8.10 -29.60 -19.89
C GLU A 1108 -8.51 -28.49 -20.87
N GLU A 1109 -7.92 -28.48 -22.07
CA GLU A 1109 -8.20 -27.51 -23.14
C GLU A 1109 -9.56 -27.73 -23.82
N SER A 1110 -10.01 -28.98 -23.94
CA SER A 1110 -11.25 -29.34 -24.65
C SER A 1110 -12.48 -29.50 -23.75
N ARG A 1111 -12.33 -29.35 -22.42
CA ARG A 1111 -13.43 -29.53 -21.46
C ARG A 1111 -14.64 -28.67 -21.76
N GLY A 1112 -14.42 -27.38 -22.04
CA GLY A 1112 -15.49 -26.41 -22.29
C GLY A 1112 -16.22 -26.58 -23.63
N GLU A 1113 -15.70 -27.43 -24.53
CA GLU A 1113 -16.22 -27.58 -25.90
C GLU A 1113 -17.11 -28.83 -26.06
N SER A 1114 -17.08 -29.76 -25.10
CA SER A 1114 -17.84 -31.01 -25.16
C SER A 1114 -19.24 -30.86 -24.58
N GLU A 1115 -20.22 -30.58 -25.43
CA GLU A 1115 -21.64 -30.49 -25.00
C GLU A 1115 -22.13 -31.81 -24.38
N THR A 1116 -21.65 -32.96 -24.88
CA THR A 1116 -21.97 -34.28 -24.31
C THR A 1116 -21.48 -34.41 -22.87
N PHE A 1117 -20.28 -33.91 -22.58
CA PHE A 1117 -19.73 -33.93 -21.22
C PHE A 1117 -20.43 -32.92 -20.32
N ARG A 1118 -20.76 -31.74 -20.84
CA ARG A 1118 -21.56 -30.74 -20.14
C ARG A 1118 -22.93 -31.30 -19.75
N GLN A 1119 -23.62 -31.98 -20.67
CA GLN A 1119 -24.89 -32.64 -20.38
C GLN A 1119 -24.73 -33.76 -19.34
N PHE A 1120 -23.68 -34.58 -19.42
CA PHE A 1120 -23.38 -35.58 -18.39
C PHE A 1120 -23.19 -34.94 -17.00
N CYS A 1121 -22.44 -33.85 -16.90
CA CYS A 1121 -22.27 -33.11 -15.64
C CYS A 1121 -23.63 -32.58 -15.12
N ARG A 1122 -24.46 -32.01 -16.00
CA ARG A 1122 -25.81 -31.53 -15.65
C ARG A 1122 -26.70 -32.65 -15.11
N ASP A 1123 -26.71 -33.81 -15.76
CA ASP A 1123 -27.48 -34.97 -15.35
C ASP A 1123 -26.97 -35.54 -14.02
N ALA A 1124 -25.64 -35.61 -13.86
CA ALA A 1124 -25.00 -36.01 -12.62
C ALA A 1124 -25.43 -35.11 -11.44
N ILE A 1125 -25.39 -33.78 -11.60
CA ILE A 1125 -25.81 -32.80 -10.57
C ILE A 1125 -27.29 -32.93 -10.25
N THR A 1126 -28.12 -33.16 -11.27
CA THR A 1126 -29.57 -33.31 -11.12
C THR A 1126 -29.94 -34.53 -10.29
N ASN A 1127 -29.17 -35.62 -10.43
CA ASN A 1127 -29.40 -36.88 -9.73
C ASN A 1127 -28.83 -36.93 -8.31
N ILE A 1128 -28.09 -35.90 -7.87
CA ILE A 1128 -27.63 -35.80 -6.48
C ILE A 1128 -28.83 -35.55 -5.56
N GLU A 1129 -28.88 -36.29 -4.45
CA GLU A 1129 -29.84 -36.04 -3.38
C GLU A 1129 -29.45 -34.82 -2.53
N TRP A 1130 -29.76 -33.62 -3.04
CA TRP A 1130 -29.56 -32.35 -2.34
C TRP A 1130 -30.45 -32.26 -1.08
N LYS A 1131 -29.85 -32.06 0.09
CA LYS A 1131 -30.61 -31.87 1.35
C LYS A 1131 -31.10 -30.44 1.49
N LYS A 1132 -32.06 -30.20 2.39
CA LYS A 1132 -32.48 -28.85 2.76
C LYS A 1132 -31.60 -28.31 3.89
N CYS A 1133 -31.08 -27.09 3.74
CA CYS A 1133 -30.45 -26.32 4.81
C CYS A 1133 -31.38 -25.15 5.15
N ASN A 1134 -31.69 -24.94 6.44
CA ASN A 1134 -32.68 -23.95 6.89
C ASN A 1134 -34.02 -24.02 6.11
N GLY A 1135 -34.48 -25.25 5.81
CA GLY A 1135 -35.74 -25.50 5.08
C GLY A 1135 -35.70 -25.25 3.57
N LYS A 1136 -34.57 -24.81 3.01
CA LYS A 1136 -34.44 -24.46 1.57
C LYS A 1136 -33.48 -25.41 0.84
N TYR A 1137 -33.79 -25.71 -0.42
CA TYR A 1137 -32.86 -26.33 -1.37
C TYR A 1137 -31.86 -25.28 -1.87
N PRO A 1138 -30.70 -25.69 -2.43
CA PRO A 1138 -29.67 -24.74 -2.87
C PRO A 1138 -30.21 -23.73 -3.89
N TRP A 1139 -30.94 -24.18 -4.92
CA TRP A 1139 -31.59 -23.31 -5.92
C TRP A 1139 -32.76 -22.45 -5.39
N LYS A 1140 -33.09 -22.50 -4.09
CA LYS A 1140 -34.05 -21.59 -3.44
C LYS A 1140 -33.38 -20.60 -2.48
N ARG A 1141 -32.07 -20.77 -2.24
CA ARG A 1141 -31.26 -19.89 -1.39
C ARG A 1141 -30.68 -18.75 -2.21
N ASP A 1142 -30.28 -19.03 -3.44
CA ASP A 1142 -29.87 -18.03 -4.43
C ASP A 1142 -31.13 -17.32 -4.93
N ALA A 1143 -31.48 -16.20 -4.29
CA ALA A 1143 -32.71 -15.46 -4.58
C ALA A 1143 -32.75 -15.05 -6.06
N GLY A 1144 -33.77 -15.52 -6.79
CA GLY A 1144 -34.06 -15.06 -8.16
C GLY A 1144 -33.59 -15.96 -9.31
N ILE A 1145 -32.86 -17.07 -9.05
CA ILE A 1145 -32.40 -17.99 -10.11
C ILE A 1145 -33.34 -19.20 -10.20
N SER A 1146 -33.72 -19.61 -11.41
CA SER A 1146 -34.54 -20.81 -11.59
C SER A 1146 -33.72 -22.08 -11.28
N LYS A 1147 -34.38 -23.18 -10.89
CA LYS A 1147 -33.68 -24.47 -10.72
C LYS A 1147 -32.92 -24.87 -11.99
N HIS A 1148 -33.47 -24.54 -13.15
CA HIS A 1148 -32.87 -24.87 -14.44
C HIS A 1148 -31.53 -24.15 -14.65
N ASP A 1149 -31.50 -22.84 -14.42
CA ASP A 1149 -30.32 -21.99 -14.60
C ASP A 1149 -29.25 -22.29 -13.54
N TRP A 1150 -29.68 -22.59 -12.31
CA TRP A 1150 -28.79 -23.05 -11.25
C TRP A 1150 -28.06 -24.34 -11.64
N LEU A 1151 -28.79 -25.32 -12.20
CA LEU A 1151 -28.19 -26.56 -12.69
C LEU A 1151 -27.22 -26.31 -13.86
N ASP A 1152 -27.47 -25.29 -14.70
CA ASP A 1152 -26.60 -24.99 -15.85
C ASP A 1152 -25.28 -24.37 -15.37
N ALA A 1153 -25.35 -23.41 -14.45
CA ALA A 1153 -24.16 -22.83 -13.83
C ALA A 1153 -23.31 -23.89 -13.12
N TRP A 1154 -23.94 -24.81 -12.39
CA TRP A 1154 -23.21 -25.89 -11.72
C TRP A 1154 -22.61 -26.92 -12.68
N ALA A 1155 -23.28 -27.21 -13.80
CA ALA A 1155 -22.70 -28.03 -14.86
C ALA A 1155 -21.44 -27.37 -15.43
N ASP A 1156 -21.48 -26.05 -15.64
CA ASP A 1156 -20.32 -25.30 -16.12
C ASP A 1156 -19.17 -25.30 -15.09
N TYR A 1157 -19.46 -25.19 -13.79
CA TYR A 1157 -18.44 -25.33 -12.72
C TYR A 1157 -17.77 -26.70 -12.74
N ALA A 1158 -18.52 -27.77 -12.97
CA ALA A 1158 -17.99 -29.12 -13.09
C ALA A 1158 -17.12 -29.28 -14.33
N VAL A 1159 -17.59 -28.80 -15.49
CA VAL A 1159 -16.87 -28.86 -16.76
C VAL A 1159 -15.56 -28.07 -16.69
N ARG A 1160 -15.58 -26.86 -16.14
CA ARG A 1160 -14.39 -26.00 -15.99
C ARG A 1160 -13.38 -26.54 -14.96
N GLY A 1161 -13.72 -27.61 -14.22
CA GLY A 1161 -12.87 -28.18 -13.17
C GLY A 1161 -12.83 -27.34 -11.89
N TRP A 1162 -13.72 -26.36 -11.74
CA TRP A 1162 -13.80 -25.53 -10.53
C TRP A 1162 -14.26 -26.37 -9.35
N LEU A 1163 -15.19 -27.30 -9.57
CA LEU A 1163 -15.65 -28.22 -8.53
C LEU A 1163 -14.52 -29.13 -8.01
N ASP A 1164 -13.65 -29.63 -8.90
CA ASP A 1164 -12.48 -30.44 -8.52
C ASP A 1164 -11.51 -29.64 -7.65
N ASP A 1165 -11.24 -28.39 -8.05
CA ASP A 1165 -10.34 -27.49 -7.32
C ASP A 1165 -10.94 -27.04 -5.99
N THR A 1166 -12.24 -26.78 -5.92
CA THR A 1166 -12.95 -26.49 -4.66
C THR A 1166 -12.83 -27.67 -3.70
N ILE A 1167 -13.07 -28.91 -4.16
CA ILE A 1167 -12.99 -30.09 -3.31
C ILE A 1167 -11.55 -30.37 -2.88
N GLU A 1168 -10.56 -30.19 -3.78
CA GLU A 1168 -9.14 -30.25 -3.42
C GLU A 1168 -8.85 -29.23 -2.30
N LEU A 1169 -9.19 -27.96 -2.52
CA LEU A 1169 -8.89 -26.87 -1.61
C LEU A 1169 -9.53 -27.07 -0.23
N TYR A 1170 -10.84 -27.34 -0.17
CA TYR A 1170 -11.55 -27.38 1.10
C TYR A 1170 -11.42 -28.73 1.83
N MET A 1171 -11.66 -29.85 1.15
CA MET A 1171 -11.65 -31.17 1.81
C MET A 1171 -10.24 -31.75 1.92
N GLN A 1172 -9.42 -31.63 0.88
CA GLN A 1172 -8.09 -32.26 0.87
C GLN A 1172 -7.04 -31.38 1.55
N ILE A 1173 -6.99 -30.09 1.19
CA ILE A 1173 -5.98 -29.14 1.67
C ILE A 1173 -6.38 -28.57 3.02
N MET A 1174 -7.61 -28.04 3.19
CA MET A 1174 -8.07 -27.38 4.44
C MET A 1174 -8.77 -28.32 5.43
N LYS A 1175 -8.98 -29.61 5.08
CA LYS A 1175 -9.63 -30.63 5.95
C LYS A 1175 -11.00 -30.17 6.49
N GLU A 1176 -11.68 -29.28 5.78
CA GLU A 1176 -13.01 -28.88 6.18
C GLU A 1176 -14.01 -30.03 5.95
N LYS A 1177 -14.87 -30.23 6.94
CA LYS A 1177 -16.00 -31.16 6.86
C LYS A 1177 -17.29 -30.39 6.56
N PRO A 1178 -18.24 -30.98 5.83
CA PRO A 1178 -19.58 -30.42 5.63
C PRO A 1178 -20.25 -30.05 6.96
N LYS A 1179 -20.96 -28.92 7.02
CA LYS A 1179 -21.61 -28.44 8.26
C LYS A 1179 -22.57 -29.45 8.86
N TYR A 1180 -23.28 -30.19 8.01
CA TYR A 1180 -24.20 -31.25 8.43
C TYR A 1180 -23.52 -32.36 9.26
N GLU A 1181 -22.22 -32.59 9.07
CA GLU A 1181 -21.44 -33.56 9.86
C GLU A 1181 -20.82 -32.93 11.13
N LYS A 1182 -20.60 -31.61 11.13
CA LYS A 1182 -20.14 -30.86 12.32
C LYS A 1182 -21.21 -30.80 13.41
N GLU A 1183 -22.49 -30.60 13.06
CA GLU A 1183 -23.61 -30.57 14.01
C GLU A 1183 -23.94 -31.95 14.65
N ARG A 1184 -23.35 -33.03 14.13
CA ARG A 1184 -23.54 -34.41 14.62
C ARG A 1184 -22.27 -35.04 15.20
N SER A 1185 -21.15 -34.31 15.21
CA SER A 1185 -19.95 -34.76 15.92
C SER A 1185 -20.14 -34.45 17.42
N PRO A 1186 -19.97 -35.44 18.31
CA PRO A 1186 -20.27 -35.31 19.73
C PRO A 1186 -19.40 -34.29 20.46
#